data_AF-A0A842ZR20-F1
#
_entry.id   AF-A0A842ZR20-F1
#
_cell.length_a   1.000
_cell.length_b   1.000
_cell.length_c   1.000
_cell.angle_alpha   90.00
_cell.angle_beta   90.00
_cell.angle_gamma   90.00
#
_symmetry.space_group_name_H-M   'P 1'
#
loop_
_entity.id
_entity.type
_entity.pdbx_description
1 polymer ?
#
loop_
_entity_poly.entity_id
_entity_poly.type
_entity_poly.pdbx_seq_one_letter_code
_entity_poly.pdbx_strand_id
1 'polypeptide(L)'
;MKAKEKQQEPLGVPTYGIMPAAVTSSWEWNMVTGNYVHNMLRLGTSEYYMQAYTNPGTDPTINTTRVWNDNGTIRQANIDSLSVSTYGTYPTLVHISGDYYAVAYTGGSDTVVIKTFVADDANGLIGAAALDTLATTTTTFNLGQMKQLSDKMFILVDQNYSGTGGGIRTFYCTNVGIMPATFNDTVWFNKTACTYCDVEIVDSNTVIIAYQGSGSDGYLVTYDINAVTGDITNTWTSEWEYDTSRAMYPDIKKVTGNVYCIAYYDTNSDLQIKTLTIATDGTITKSFIDTLNIPGVAPTGGLYPTLFTVNNLSVYGVTYSAYNDDNDGYVSTFAMDSTGAIGAAEIDRLEFDAADNIFWAPIVWVNQSWYYIAYTGTGRDGWSCTVSITTNYASPTFSNPSPTNNSVDQALTPQTAIIINDLNGDNMNLYWYENSTGSYVCRQVNSSCANGTYYWTFDEATSYSLKYYWKVFANDTTHNVSTWYCFTTEAPPAQKNWYTTNEYNGSLYVSPSFNSIGSEYNGSLYVSPSFEQIGSEYNGSLYVESSYNLISEINGSLDTSLTWNLLTEWQKCYLYVDSSWKSVNDWNGSLYVSPSFNSIEEWNGSLYTSSTWNAINTWNGSLYVSPSFNTVNDWNGSLYVSPSFNTINEWN
;
A
#
# COMPACT_ATOMS: atom_id res chain seq x y z
N MET A 1 46.72 19.18 -16.98
CA MET A 1 46.03 17.89 -16.77
C MET A 1 44.94 17.79 -17.82
N LYS A 2 45.06 16.84 -18.76
CA LYS A 2 44.02 16.56 -19.75
C LYS A 2 42.88 15.84 -19.01
N ALA A 3 41.67 16.38 -19.09
CA ALA A 3 40.47 15.72 -18.59
C ALA A 3 40.30 14.40 -19.37
N LYS A 4 40.28 13.28 -18.65
CA LYS A 4 39.87 12.00 -19.24
C LYS A 4 38.37 12.05 -19.43
N GLU A 5 37.92 11.87 -20.66
CA GLU A 5 36.54 11.48 -20.97
C GLU A 5 36.17 10.27 -20.11
N LYS A 6 35.11 10.38 -19.31
CA LYS A 6 34.42 9.22 -18.78
C LYS A 6 33.77 8.53 -19.98
N GLN A 7 34.36 7.43 -20.44
CA GLN A 7 33.61 6.45 -21.22
C GLN A 7 32.41 6.02 -20.37
N GLN A 8 31.22 6.21 -20.92
CA GLN A 8 29.97 5.68 -20.41
C GLN A 8 30.12 4.16 -20.34
N GLU A 9 29.97 3.57 -19.16
CA GLU A 9 30.02 2.10 -19.06
C GLU A 9 28.88 1.52 -19.90
N PRO A 10 29.13 0.44 -20.67
CA PRO A 10 28.06 -0.22 -21.40
C PRO A 10 26.97 -0.63 -20.41
N LEU A 11 25.72 -0.24 -20.67
CA LEU A 11 24.57 -0.85 -20.02
C LEU A 11 24.76 -2.37 -20.13
N GLY A 12 24.74 -3.09 -19.01
CA GLY A 12 24.96 -4.53 -18.98
C GLY A 12 24.02 -5.27 -19.94
N VAL A 13 24.41 -6.49 -20.37
CA VAL A 13 23.59 -7.33 -21.27
C VAL A 13 22.14 -7.34 -20.77
N PRO A 14 21.16 -6.86 -21.57
CA PRO A 14 19.78 -6.74 -21.13
C PRO A 14 19.20 -8.11 -20.78
N THR A 15 18.75 -8.28 -19.55
CA THR A 15 18.00 -9.48 -19.10
C THR A 15 16.52 -9.45 -19.50
N TYR A 16 16.06 -8.34 -20.07
CA TYR A 16 14.66 -8.05 -20.41
C TYR A 16 14.60 -7.47 -21.83
N GLY A 17 13.43 -7.53 -22.46
CA GLY A 17 13.21 -7.17 -23.87
C GLY A 17 13.42 -8.32 -24.86
N ILE A 18 13.83 -9.50 -24.39
CA ILE A 18 14.11 -10.67 -25.23
C ILE A 18 12.82 -11.39 -25.62
N MET A 19 12.68 -11.76 -26.88
CA MET A 19 11.53 -12.45 -27.45
C MET A 19 11.90 -13.88 -27.87
N PRO A 20 10.95 -14.84 -27.86
CA PRO A 20 11.15 -16.12 -28.54
C PRO A 20 11.25 -15.95 -30.05
N ALA A 21 11.70 -17.00 -30.75
CA ALA A 21 11.85 -17.00 -32.21
C ALA A 21 10.53 -16.96 -32.99
N ALA A 22 9.37 -17.01 -32.33
CA ALA A 22 8.07 -17.03 -32.98
C ALA A 22 6.98 -16.41 -32.09
N VAL A 23 5.91 -15.95 -32.74
CA VAL A 23 4.65 -15.58 -32.06
C VAL A 23 4.06 -16.77 -31.33
N THR A 24 3.28 -16.51 -30.28
CA THR A 24 2.67 -17.57 -29.46
C THR A 24 1.33 -18.03 -29.97
N SER A 25 0.52 -17.08 -30.44
CA SER A 25 -0.75 -17.37 -31.10
C SER A 25 -0.93 -16.39 -32.24
N SER A 26 -1.54 -16.86 -33.32
CA SER A 26 -2.01 -16.01 -34.42
C SER A 26 -3.43 -16.37 -34.81
N TRP A 27 -4.14 -15.44 -35.42
CA TRP A 27 -5.49 -15.64 -35.90
C TRP A 27 -5.83 -14.65 -37.03
N GLU A 28 -6.34 -15.19 -38.14
CA GLU A 28 -7.00 -14.41 -39.19
C GLU A 28 -8.48 -14.23 -38.81
N TRP A 29 -8.82 -13.04 -38.33
CA TRP A 29 -10.15 -12.76 -37.76
C TRP A 29 -11.13 -12.17 -38.76
N ASN A 30 -10.66 -11.72 -39.92
CA ASN A 30 -11.51 -11.24 -41.02
C ASN A 30 -10.85 -11.48 -42.39
N MET A 31 -11.31 -12.51 -43.09
CA MET A 31 -10.84 -12.92 -44.43
C MET A 31 -11.36 -12.03 -45.58
N VAL A 32 -11.78 -10.79 -45.30
CA VAL A 32 -12.31 -9.87 -46.32
C VAL A 32 -11.25 -8.85 -46.71
N THR A 33 -10.77 -8.94 -47.95
CA THR A 33 -9.73 -8.07 -48.50
C THR A 33 -10.07 -6.58 -48.42
N GLY A 34 -9.30 -5.81 -47.64
CA GLY A 34 -9.40 -4.35 -47.50
C GLY A 34 -9.70 -3.87 -46.10
N ASN A 35 -9.38 -4.67 -45.08
CA ASN A 35 -9.43 -4.24 -43.68
C ASN A 35 -8.26 -3.32 -43.36
N TYR A 36 -8.49 -2.31 -42.54
CA TYR A 36 -7.43 -1.45 -42.01
C TYR A 36 -7.60 -1.29 -40.51
N VAL A 37 -6.74 -1.91 -39.71
CA VAL A 37 -6.81 -1.87 -38.24
C VAL A 37 -6.18 -0.59 -37.73
N HIS A 38 -6.96 0.35 -37.21
CA HIS A 38 -6.42 1.68 -36.87
C HIS A 38 -6.11 1.85 -35.39
N ASN A 39 -6.85 1.19 -34.50
CA ASN A 39 -6.70 1.38 -33.08
C ASN A 39 -7.19 0.17 -32.28
N MET A 40 -6.67 0.01 -31.06
CA MET A 40 -7.01 -1.11 -30.19
C MET A 40 -6.90 -0.71 -28.72
N LEU A 41 -7.74 -1.29 -27.88
CA LEU A 41 -7.69 -1.15 -26.42
C LEU A 41 -8.08 -2.45 -25.72
N ARG A 42 -7.76 -2.55 -24.44
CA ARG A 42 -8.22 -3.61 -23.55
C ARG A 42 -9.49 -3.17 -22.83
N LEU A 43 -10.45 -4.09 -22.67
CA LEU A 43 -11.65 -3.83 -21.87
C LEU A 43 -11.32 -3.97 -20.38
N GLY A 44 -11.25 -2.86 -19.65
CA GLY A 44 -10.92 -2.85 -18.23
C GLY A 44 -9.64 -3.62 -17.92
N THR A 45 -9.70 -4.52 -16.93
CA THR A 45 -8.61 -5.45 -16.56
C THR A 45 -8.85 -6.87 -17.08
N SER A 46 -9.80 -7.05 -18.00
CA SER A 46 -10.28 -8.36 -18.46
C SER A 46 -9.34 -9.05 -19.47
N GLU A 47 -9.79 -10.17 -20.02
CA GLU A 47 -9.13 -10.89 -21.12
C GLU A 47 -9.67 -10.47 -22.50
N TYR A 48 -10.48 -9.40 -22.57
CA TYR A 48 -11.11 -8.97 -23.82
C TYR A 48 -10.48 -7.70 -24.35
N TYR A 49 -10.26 -7.68 -25.67
CA TYR A 49 -9.61 -6.62 -26.40
C TYR A 49 -10.54 -6.15 -27.50
N MET A 50 -10.71 -4.84 -27.61
CA MET A 50 -11.50 -4.21 -28.65
C MET A 50 -10.56 -3.61 -29.69
N GLN A 51 -10.82 -3.90 -30.96
CA GLN A 51 -10.08 -3.37 -32.09
C GLN A 51 -11.05 -2.65 -33.02
N ALA A 52 -10.62 -1.49 -33.52
CA ALA A 52 -11.36 -0.68 -34.47
C ALA A 52 -10.66 -0.70 -35.83
N TYR A 53 -11.43 -0.97 -36.86
CA TYR A 53 -10.92 -1.13 -38.21
C TYR A 53 -11.89 -0.60 -39.26
N THR A 54 -11.36 -0.28 -40.43
CA THR A 54 -12.13 0.11 -41.60
C THR A 54 -12.28 -1.11 -42.51
N ASN A 55 -13.51 -1.52 -42.82
CA ASN A 55 -13.77 -2.57 -43.80
C ASN A 55 -13.51 -2.09 -45.26
N PRO A 56 -13.38 -3.01 -46.23
CA PRO A 56 -13.14 -2.68 -47.65
C PRO A 56 -14.18 -1.76 -48.29
N GLY A 57 -15.41 -1.75 -47.76
CA GLY A 57 -16.49 -0.83 -48.15
C GLY A 57 -16.43 0.54 -47.49
N THR A 58 -15.34 0.86 -46.79
CA THR A 58 -15.20 1.98 -45.85
C THR A 58 -16.20 1.91 -44.70
N ASP A 59 -16.51 0.73 -44.16
CA ASP A 59 -17.40 0.62 -43.00
C ASP A 59 -16.57 0.56 -41.72
N PRO A 60 -16.54 1.62 -40.88
CA PRO A 60 -15.82 1.59 -39.61
C PRO A 60 -16.55 0.59 -38.70
N THR A 61 -15.79 -0.36 -38.18
CA THR A 61 -16.28 -1.49 -37.42
C THR A 61 -15.41 -1.70 -36.20
N ILE A 62 -16.05 -2.10 -35.11
CA ILE A 62 -15.38 -2.55 -33.89
C ILE A 62 -15.70 -4.02 -33.68
N ASN A 63 -14.71 -4.81 -33.27
CA ASN A 63 -14.95 -6.16 -32.79
C ASN A 63 -14.22 -6.38 -31.47
N THR A 64 -14.61 -7.44 -30.79
CA THR A 64 -13.96 -7.88 -29.56
C THR A 64 -13.41 -9.29 -29.71
N THR A 65 -12.21 -9.49 -29.17
CA THR A 65 -11.50 -10.76 -29.18
C THR A 65 -11.04 -11.07 -27.75
N ARG A 66 -11.04 -12.37 -27.39
CA ARG A 66 -10.48 -12.80 -26.11
C ARG A 66 -9.04 -13.28 -26.28
N VAL A 67 -8.15 -12.82 -25.43
CA VAL A 67 -6.78 -13.32 -25.27
C VAL A 67 -6.60 -13.77 -23.84
N TRP A 68 -6.25 -15.05 -23.64
CA TRP A 68 -6.12 -15.60 -22.30
C TRP A 68 -4.85 -15.10 -21.61
N ASN A 69 -4.98 -14.66 -20.36
CA ASN A 69 -3.89 -14.14 -19.56
C ASN A 69 -2.93 -15.25 -19.08
N ASP A 70 -3.38 -16.49 -19.00
CA ASP A 70 -2.55 -17.59 -18.49
C ASP A 70 -1.45 -18.03 -19.47
N ASN A 71 -1.70 -17.90 -20.78
CA ASN A 71 -0.83 -18.44 -21.82
C ASN A 71 -0.72 -17.57 -23.08
N GLY A 72 -1.40 -16.43 -23.15
CA GLY A 72 -1.36 -15.54 -24.31
C GLY A 72 -2.04 -16.10 -25.57
N THR A 73 -2.87 -17.15 -25.47
CA THR A 73 -3.56 -17.72 -26.64
C THR A 73 -4.70 -16.80 -27.08
N ILE A 74 -4.92 -16.69 -28.39
CA ILE A 74 -6.04 -15.94 -28.97
C ILE A 74 -7.21 -16.89 -29.21
N ARG A 75 -8.42 -16.47 -28.82
CA ARG A 75 -9.64 -17.18 -29.21
C ARG A 75 -9.85 -17.04 -30.72
N GLN A 76 -9.95 -18.16 -31.41
CA GLN A 76 -10.13 -18.26 -32.88
C GLN A 76 -11.56 -17.94 -33.34
N ALA A 77 -12.19 -16.92 -32.74
CA ALA A 77 -13.51 -16.43 -33.09
C ALA A 77 -13.75 -15.06 -32.43
N ASN A 78 -14.38 -14.15 -33.17
CA ASN A 78 -14.84 -12.88 -32.63
C ASN A 78 -15.86 -13.17 -31.52
N ILE A 79 -15.77 -12.41 -30.43
CA ILE A 79 -16.76 -12.44 -29.36
C ILE A 79 -18.02 -11.71 -29.82
N ASP A 80 -17.83 -10.49 -30.30
CA ASP A 80 -18.88 -9.63 -30.79
C ASP A 80 -18.32 -8.66 -31.85
N SER A 81 -19.21 -8.03 -32.62
CA SER A 81 -18.86 -7.05 -33.65
C SER A 81 -19.97 -6.05 -33.87
N LEU A 82 -19.62 -4.78 -34.04
CA LEU A 82 -20.53 -3.69 -34.33
C LEU A 82 -20.01 -2.82 -35.48
N SER A 83 -20.78 -2.73 -36.57
CA SER A 83 -20.57 -1.72 -37.61
C SER A 83 -21.06 -0.38 -37.09
N VAL A 84 -20.16 0.58 -36.91
CA VAL A 84 -20.52 1.87 -36.27
C VAL A 84 -21.04 2.88 -37.29
N SER A 85 -20.79 2.67 -38.58
CA SER A 85 -21.37 3.42 -39.69
C SER A 85 -21.51 2.51 -40.92
N THR A 86 -22.13 3.05 -41.98
CA THR A 86 -22.16 2.48 -43.35
C THR A 86 -21.20 3.20 -44.31
N TYR A 87 -20.44 4.15 -43.75
CA TYR A 87 -19.30 4.80 -44.40
C TYR A 87 -18.47 5.52 -43.33
N GLY A 88 -17.15 5.37 -43.41
CA GLY A 88 -16.14 6.07 -42.67
C GLY A 88 -14.77 5.37 -42.60
N THR A 89 -13.75 6.12 -42.19
CA THR A 89 -12.36 5.68 -42.17
C THR A 89 -11.64 6.16 -40.90
N TYR A 90 -10.46 5.59 -40.63
CA TYR A 90 -9.58 5.96 -39.52
C TYR A 90 -10.24 5.93 -38.13
N PRO A 91 -10.98 4.88 -37.74
CA PRO A 91 -11.56 4.82 -36.41
C PRO A 91 -10.49 4.79 -35.30
N THR A 92 -10.69 5.59 -34.26
CA THR A 92 -9.90 5.61 -33.03
C THR A 92 -10.80 5.39 -31.82
N LEU A 93 -10.30 4.67 -30.81
CA LEU A 93 -11.05 4.35 -29.60
C LEU A 93 -10.51 5.12 -28.40
N VAL A 94 -11.38 5.36 -27.42
CA VAL A 94 -10.98 5.81 -26.09
C VAL A 94 -11.89 5.19 -25.04
N HIS A 95 -11.31 4.83 -23.90
CA HIS A 95 -12.06 4.48 -22.71
C HIS A 95 -12.60 5.75 -22.05
N ILE A 96 -13.87 5.76 -21.65
CA ILE A 96 -14.48 6.90 -20.95
C ILE A 96 -14.41 6.64 -19.43
N SER A 97 -15.10 5.60 -18.98
CA SER A 97 -15.18 5.17 -17.58
C SER A 97 -15.94 3.86 -17.49
N GLY A 98 -15.57 2.94 -16.60
CA GLY A 98 -16.27 1.65 -16.44
C GLY A 98 -16.43 0.92 -17.77
N ASP A 99 -17.67 0.56 -18.12
CA ASP A 99 -17.99 -0.12 -19.38
C ASP A 99 -18.29 0.86 -20.55
N TYR A 100 -18.06 2.16 -20.37
CA TYR A 100 -18.37 3.18 -21.38
C TYR A 100 -17.15 3.54 -22.21
N TYR A 101 -17.32 3.54 -23.54
CA TYR A 101 -16.28 3.78 -24.51
C TYR A 101 -16.78 4.75 -25.60
N ALA A 102 -15.85 5.38 -26.31
CA ALA A 102 -16.16 6.12 -27.53
C ALA A 102 -15.32 5.65 -28.70
N VAL A 103 -15.89 5.75 -29.90
CA VAL A 103 -15.22 5.59 -31.18
C VAL A 103 -15.40 6.87 -31.97
N ALA A 104 -14.29 7.43 -32.45
CA ALA A 104 -14.30 8.53 -33.41
C ALA A 104 -13.87 8.01 -34.77
N TYR A 105 -14.44 8.51 -35.87
CA TYR A 105 -14.08 8.13 -37.24
C TYR A 105 -14.37 9.29 -38.22
N THR A 106 -13.71 9.30 -39.38
CA THR A 106 -14.05 10.20 -40.49
C THR A 106 -15.26 9.62 -41.23
N GLY A 107 -16.44 10.23 -41.18
CA GLY A 107 -17.67 9.79 -41.83
C GLY A 107 -17.81 10.20 -43.30
N GLY A 108 -18.92 9.83 -43.96
CA GLY A 108 -19.09 9.94 -45.42
C GLY A 108 -19.25 11.33 -46.05
N SER A 109 -19.38 12.36 -45.22
CA SER A 109 -19.24 13.75 -45.66
C SER A 109 -17.85 14.30 -45.36
N ASP A 110 -16.86 13.42 -45.18
CA ASP A 110 -15.56 13.73 -44.62
C ASP A 110 -15.72 14.45 -43.27
N THR A 111 -16.67 14.09 -42.42
CA THR A 111 -16.87 14.78 -41.11
C THR A 111 -16.36 13.90 -39.99
N VAL A 112 -15.76 14.47 -38.95
CA VAL A 112 -15.52 13.72 -37.72
C VAL A 112 -16.84 13.35 -37.09
N VAL A 113 -17.02 12.07 -36.77
CA VAL A 113 -18.16 11.55 -36.01
C VAL A 113 -17.63 10.77 -34.81
N ILE A 114 -18.16 11.07 -33.63
CA ILE A 114 -17.89 10.40 -32.37
C ILE A 114 -19.18 9.72 -31.92
N LYS A 115 -19.09 8.42 -31.62
CA LYS A 115 -20.19 7.65 -31.02
C LYS A 115 -19.74 7.05 -29.71
N THR A 116 -20.63 7.10 -28.72
CA THR A 116 -20.41 6.45 -27.42
C THR A 116 -21.23 5.17 -27.34
N PHE A 117 -20.72 4.18 -26.62
CA PHE A 117 -21.35 2.87 -26.50
C PHE A 117 -20.87 2.17 -25.22
N VAL A 118 -21.53 1.05 -24.90
CA VAL A 118 -21.14 0.17 -23.78
C VAL A 118 -20.39 -1.03 -24.34
N ALA A 119 -19.31 -1.44 -23.68
CA ALA A 119 -18.68 -2.74 -23.89
C ALA A 119 -18.36 -3.38 -22.54
N ASP A 120 -18.89 -4.59 -22.33
CA ASP A 120 -18.78 -5.32 -21.06
C ASP A 120 -17.45 -6.07 -20.98
N ASP A 121 -16.70 -5.86 -19.88
CA ASP A 121 -15.42 -6.52 -19.63
C ASP A 121 -15.55 -7.95 -19.08
N ALA A 122 -16.76 -8.40 -18.68
CA ALA A 122 -16.98 -9.76 -18.19
C ALA A 122 -17.12 -10.77 -19.34
N ASN A 123 -17.75 -10.38 -20.45
CA ASN A 123 -18.05 -11.26 -21.58
C ASN A 123 -17.53 -10.74 -22.92
N GLY A 124 -17.04 -9.51 -22.99
CA GLY A 124 -16.57 -8.88 -24.23
C GLY A 124 -17.68 -8.48 -25.19
N LEU A 125 -18.91 -8.29 -24.72
CA LEU A 125 -20.07 -7.95 -25.56
C LEU A 125 -20.16 -6.45 -25.79
N ILE A 126 -20.58 -6.05 -27.00
CA ILE A 126 -20.72 -4.65 -27.43
C ILE A 126 -22.21 -4.28 -27.49
N GLY A 127 -22.58 -3.15 -26.89
CA GLY A 127 -23.93 -2.61 -26.99
C GLY A 127 -24.27 -2.22 -28.43
N ALA A 128 -25.33 -2.81 -29.01
CA ALA A 128 -25.70 -2.58 -30.41
C ALA A 128 -26.19 -1.16 -30.73
N ALA A 129 -26.64 -0.39 -29.74
CA ALA A 129 -27.10 0.98 -29.91
C ALA A 129 -26.06 1.97 -29.40
N ALA A 130 -25.78 3.01 -30.19
CA ALA A 130 -25.02 4.16 -29.72
C ALA A 130 -25.79 4.86 -28.59
N LEU A 131 -25.09 5.21 -27.53
CA LEU A 131 -25.64 5.99 -26.42
C LEU A 131 -25.82 7.46 -26.82
N ASP A 132 -24.83 8.00 -27.53
CA ASP A 132 -24.84 9.37 -28.04
C ASP A 132 -23.99 9.49 -29.31
N THR A 133 -24.15 10.61 -30.03
CA THR A 133 -23.39 10.91 -31.24
C THR A 133 -23.08 12.41 -31.32
N LEU A 134 -21.80 12.75 -31.51
CA LEU A 134 -21.32 14.09 -31.77
C LEU A 134 -20.64 14.11 -33.14
N ALA A 135 -20.92 15.10 -33.97
CA ALA A 135 -20.32 15.20 -35.30
C ALA A 135 -19.95 16.64 -35.68
N THR A 136 -18.94 16.80 -36.52
CA THR A 136 -18.60 18.10 -37.11
C THR A 136 -19.53 18.42 -38.28
N THR A 137 -19.64 19.71 -38.59
CA THR A 137 -20.29 20.21 -39.82
C THR A 137 -19.29 20.58 -40.91
N THR A 138 -18.00 20.53 -40.59
CA THR A 138 -16.90 20.83 -41.51
C THR A 138 -16.17 19.56 -41.92
N THR A 139 -15.65 19.59 -43.14
CA THR A 139 -14.94 18.50 -43.80
C THR A 139 -13.51 18.34 -43.26
N THR A 140 -13.09 17.10 -43.09
CA THR A 140 -11.91 16.57 -42.42
C THR A 140 -11.42 15.35 -43.20
N PHE A 141 -10.14 15.30 -43.53
CA PHE A 141 -9.61 14.31 -44.46
C PHE A 141 -9.08 13.05 -43.75
N ASN A 142 -8.34 13.25 -42.66
CA ASN A 142 -7.76 12.16 -41.87
C ASN A 142 -8.00 12.43 -40.39
N LEU A 143 -8.47 11.41 -39.69
CA LEU A 143 -8.56 11.41 -38.24
C LEU A 143 -7.23 10.93 -37.66
N GLY A 144 -6.70 11.65 -36.67
CA GLY A 144 -5.60 11.17 -35.85
C GLY A 144 -6.13 10.45 -34.61
N GLN A 145 -5.44 10.61 -33.49
CA GLN A 145 -5.80 9.97 -32.23
C GLN A 145 -6.85 10.75 -31.42
N MET A 146 -7.66 10.00 -30.65
CA MET A 146 -8.54 10.52 -29.60
C MET A 146 -7.98 10.12 -28.24
N LYS A 147 -7.89 11.06 -27.29
CA LYS A 147 -7.39 10.78 -25.93
C LYS A 147 -8.23 11.45 -24.85
N GLN A 148 -8.27 10.83 -23.68
CA GLN A 148 -8.85 11.40 -22.47
C GLN A 148 -7.81 12.32 -21.81
N LEU A 149 -8.13 13.61 -21.69
CA LEU A 149 -7.28 14.60 -21.00
C LEU A 149 -7.54 14.62 -19.49
N SER A 150 -8.81 14.54 -19.10
CA SER A 150 -9.26 14.47 -17.70
C SER A 150 -10.52 13.61 -17.61
N ASP A 151 -11.08 13.41 -16.41
CA ASP A 151 -12.28 12.57 -16.14
C ASP A 151 -13.37 12.72 -17.23
N LYS A 152 -13.64 13.97 -17.67
CA LYS A 152 -14.71 14.27 -18.62
C LYS A 152 -14.29 15.04 -19.85
N MET A 153 -13.02 15.43 -19.94
CA MET A 153 -12.51 16.19 -21.09
C MET A 153 -11.69 15.28 -21.99
N PHE A 154 -12.04 15.31 -23.26
CA PHE A 154 -11.41 14.52 -24.30
C PHE A 154 -10.88 15.44 -25.39
N ILE A 155 -9.80 14.98 -26.02
CA ILE A 155 -9.15 15.65 -27.13
C ILE A 155 -9.20 14.76 -28.36
N LEU A 156 -9.22 15.40 -29.52
CA LEU A 156 -9.16 14.76 -30.81
C LEU A 156 -8.30 15.60 -31.73
N VAL A 157 -7.39 14.96 -32.47
CA VAL A 157 -6.62 15.61 -33.53
C VAL A 157 -7.08 15.13 -34.90
N ASP A 158 -7.19 16.05 -35.86
CA ASP A 158 -7.66 15.77 -37.21
C ASP A 158 -6.94 16.62 -38.27
N GLN A 159 -7.24 16.36 -39.54
CA GLN A 159 -6.75 17.13 -40.68
C GLN A 159 -7.93 17.74 -41.44
N ASN A 160 -7.82 19.00 -41.86
CA ASN A 160 -8.83 19.69 -42.68
C ASN A 160 -8.81 19.22 -44.15
N TYR A 161 -9.99 19.02 -44.76
CA TYR A 161 -10.19 18.64 -46.16
C TYR A 161 -9.56 19.57 -47.22
N SER A 162 -9.39 20.86 -46.92
CA SER A 162 -8.67 21.76 -47.83
C SER A 162 -7.19 21.39 -48.02
N GLY A 163 -6.70 20.37 -47.31
CA GLY A 163 -5.41 19.73 -47.52
C GLY A 163 -4.26 20.45 -46.83
N THR A 164 -4.54 21.50 -46.05
CA THR A 164 -3.47 22.36 -45.57
C THR A 164 -3.37 22.52 -44.06
N GLY A 165 -4.38 22.22 -43.23
CA GLY A 165 -4.30 22.49 -41.76
C GLY A 165 -4.56 21.27 -40.87
N GLY A 166 -3.83 21.15 -39.77
CA GLY A 166 -4.17 20.25 -38.65
C GLY A 166 -5.18 20.91 -37.72
N GLY A 167 -6.05 20.13 -37.09
CA GLY A 167 -7.04 20.59 -36.12
C GLY A 167 -6.88 19.86 -34.79
N ILE A 168 -7.03 20.61 -33.70
CA ILE A 168 -7.25 20.05 -32.37
C ILE A 168 -8.65 20.45 -31.90
N ARG A 169 -9.38 19.48 -31.35
CA ARG A 169 -10.74 19.67 -30.83
C ARG A 169 -10.83 19.15 -29.41
N THR A 170 -11.70 19.80 -28.64
CA THR A 170 -12.06 19.35 -27.30
C THR A 170 -13.56 19.06 -27.24
N PHE A 171 -13.92 18.03 -26.51
CA PHE A 171 -15.32 17.74 -26.22
C PHE A 171 -15.47 17.18 -24.81
N TYR A 172 -16.61 17.49 -24.20
CA TYR A 172 -17.03 16.93 -22.93
C TYR A 172 -17.77 15.61 -23.15
N CYS A 173 -17.47 14.61 -22.32
CA CYS A 173 -18.27 13.40 -22.22
C CYS A 173 -18.46 13.03 -20.74
N THR A 174 -19.70 12.76 -20.35
CA THR A 174 -19.98 12.21 -19.01
C THR A 174 -19.43 10.79 -18.88
N ASN A 175 -19.24 10.32 -17.64
CA ASN A 175 -18.78 8.96 -17.32
C ASN A 175 -19.77 7.86 -17.73
N VAL A 176 -20.91 8.22 -18.31
CA VAL A 176 -21.94 7.31 -18.85
C VAL A 176 -22.16 7.52 -20.36
N GLY A 177 -21.22 8.18 -21.05
CA GLY A 177 -21.22 8.27 -22.51
C GLY A 177 -22.14 9.34 -23.10
N ILE A 178 -22.65 10.30 -22.32
CA ILE A 178 -23.47 11.40 -22.85
C ILE A 178 -22.60 12.63 -23.13
N MET A 179 -22.77 13.21 -24.31
CA MET A 179 -22.02 14.36 -24.86
C MET A 179 -22.95 15.57 -25.11
N PRO A 180 -22.44 16.80 -25.09
CA PRO A 180 -23.17 17.96 -25.60
C PRO A 180 -23.34 17.90 -27.13
N ALA A 181 -24.24 18.73 -27.67
CA ALA A 181 -24.52 18.78 -29.11
C ALA A 181 -23.40 19.41 -29.96
N THR A 182 -22.38 20.02 -29.33
CA THR A 182 -21.27 20.69 -30.01
C THR A 182 -19.96 20.41 -29.31
N PHE A 183 -18.86 20.45 -30.06
CA PHE A 183 -17.51 20.53 -29.50
C PHE A 183 -17.36 21.75 -28.59
N ASN A 184 -16.53 21.64 -27.57
CA ASN A 184 -16.23 22.72 -26.65
C ASN A 184 -15.39 23.79 -27.35
N ASP A 185 -14.33 23.35 -28.04
CA ASP A 185 -13.47 24.24 -28.83
C ASP A 185 -12.84 23.51 -30.02
N THR A 186 -12.33 24.28 -30.99
CA THR A 186 -11.58 23.80 -32.14
C THR A 186 -10.55 24.84 -32.54
N VAL A 187 -9.28 24.44 -32.61
CA VAL A 187 -8.18 25.29 -33.08
C VAL A 187 -7.50 24.62 -34.26
N TRP A 188 -7.24 25.40 -35.31
CA TRP A 188 -6.54 24.94 -36.51
C TRP A 188 -5.07 25.39 -36.49
N PHE A 189 -4.15 24.44 -36.67
CA PHE A 189 -2.71 24.63 -36.72
C PHE A 189 -2.09 24.29 -38.07
N ASN A 190 -0.89 24.84 -38.28
CA ASN A 190 -0.07 24.71 -39.50
C ASN A 190 -0.91 24.64 -40.78
N LYS A 191 -1.41 25.79 -41.25
CA LYS A 191 -2.35 25.94 -42.37
C LYS A 191 -1.74 25.66 -43.76
N THR A 192 -0.57 25.03 -43.83
CA THR A 192 0.08 24.67 -45.09
C THR A 192 0.18 23.14 -45.31
N ALA A 193 0.44 22.34 -44.27
CA ALA A 193 0.24 20.87 -44.27
C ALA A 193 0.31 20.27 -42.84
N CYS A 194 -0.66 19.41 -42.46
CA CYS A 194 -0.58 18.44 -41.34
C CYS A 194 -1.12 17.11 -41.85
N THR A 195 -0.33 16.06 -41.74
CA THR A 195 -0.74 14.67 -42.01
C THR A 195 -0.21 13.77 -40.91
N TYR A 196 -0.89 12.65 -40.67
CA TYR A 196 -0.45 11.62 -39.71
C TYR A 196 -0.20 12.20 -38.31
N CYS A 197 -1.15 13.03 -37.87
CA CYS A 197 -1.02 13.77 -36.63
C CYS A 197 -1.31 12.80 -35.44
N ASP A 198 -0.35 12.66 -34.52
CA ASP A 198 -0.44 11.89 -33.27
C ASP A 198 -0.41 12.84 -32.07
N VAL A 199 -1.02 12.44 -30.95
CA VAL A 199 -1.17 13.32 -29.77
C VAL A 199 -0.84 12.58 -28.47
N GLU A 200 -0.16 13.27 -27.57
CA GLU A 200 0.16 12.79 -26.22
C GLU A 200 -0.17 13.82 -25.14
N ILE A 201 -0.61 13.33 -23.98
CA ILE A 201 -0.91 14.20 -22.84
C ILE A 201 0.40 14.54 -22.12
N VAL A 202 0.71 15.83 -22.04
CA VAL A 202 1.92 16.31 -21.37
C VAL A 202 1.70 16.37 -19.87
N ASP A 203 0.61 17.00 -19.46
CA ASP A 203 0.16 17.08 -18.07
C ASP A 203 -1.37 17.28 -17.99
N SER A 204 -1.89 17.74 -16.86
CA SER A 204 -3.34 17.89 -16.64
C SER A 204 -4.06 18.85 -17.58
N ASN A 205 -3.33 19.74 -18.25
CA ASN A 205 -3.90 20.79 -19.09
C ASN A 205 -3.08 21.07 -20.35
N THR A 206 -2.08 20.25 -20.66
CA THR A 206 -1.17 20.47 -21.78
C THR A 206 -1.09 19.22 -22.62
N VAL A 207 -1.11 19.38 -23.94
CA VAL A 207 -0.97 18.28 -24.90
C VAL A 207 0.10 18.62 -25.93
N ILE A 208 0.73 17.58 -26.47
CA ILE A 208 1.67 17.69 -27.59
C ILE A 208 1.14 16.94 -28.80
N ILE A 209 1.28 17.54 -29.97
CA ILE A 209 0.92 16.94 -31.25
C ILE A 209 2.19 16.78 -32.08
N ALA A 210 2.47 15.55 -32.50
CA ALA A 210 3.48 15.25 -33.50
C ALA A 210 2.80 15.09 -34.86
N TYR A 211 3.38 15.64 -35.93
CA TYR A 211 2.79 15.52 -37.26
C TYR A 211 3.81 15.65 -38.37
N GLN A 212 3.46 15.09 -39.53
CA GLN A 212 4.16 15.29 -40.79
C GLN A 212 3.63 16.56 -41.47
N GLY A 213 4.49 17.54 -41.66
CA GLY A 213 4.19 18.82 -42.28
C GLY A 213 4.55 18.91 -43.77
N SER A 214 4.72 20.14 -44.24
CA SER A 214 5.11 20.42 -45.63
C SER A 214 6.45 19.77 -45.95
N GLY A 215 6.68 19.35 -47.19
CA GLY A 215 7.94 18.65 -47.55
C GLY A 215 8.08 17.23 -46.99
N SER A 216 7.10 16.76 -46.20
CA SER A 216 7.22 15.60 -45.31
C SER A 216 8.08 15.85 -44.08
N ASP A 217 8.33 17.10 -43.71
CA ASP A 217 9.12 17.48 -42.54
C ASP A 217 8.39 17.13 -41.22
N GLY A 218 9.15 16.89 -40.17
CA GLY A 218 8.64 16.53 -38.84
C GLY A 218 8.42 17.72 -37.95
N TYR A 219 7.22 17.84 -37.39
CA TYR A 219 6.86 18.93 -36.48
C TYR A 219 6.28 18.43 -35.16
N LEU A 220 6.53 19.22 -34.12
CA LEU A 220 5.90 19.13 -32.80
C LEU A 220 5.25 20.47 -32.47
N VAL A 221 4.07 20.43 -31.88
CA VAL A 221 3.37 21.62 -31.36
C VAL A 221 2.68 21.31 -30.04
N THR A 222 2.74 22.23 -29.09
CA THR A 222 2.06 22.10 -27.79
C THR A 222 0.94 23.10 -27.61
N TYR A 223 -0.08 22.67 -26.87
CA TYR A 223 -1.28 23.44 -26.58
C TYR A 223 -1.69 23.30 -25.13
N ASP A 224 -2.09 24.43 -24.54
CA ASP A 224 -2.78 24.43 -23.26
C ASP A 224 -4.29 24.36 -23.49
N ILE A 225 -4.94 23.55 -22.67
CA ILE A 225 -6.37 23.29 -22.70
C ILE A 225 -6.91 23.47 -21.29
N ASN A 226 -7.92 24.32 -21.15
CA ASN A 226 -8.63 24.40 -19.89
C ASN A 226 -9.38 23.07 -19.64
N ALA A 227 -8.88 22.23 -18.75
CA ALA A 227 -9.43 20.90 -18.46
C ALA A 227 -10.84 20.91 -17.84
N VAL A 228 -11.41 22.08 -17.56
CA VAL A 228 -12.80 22.26 -17.08
C VAL A 228 -13.72 22.75 -18.20
N THR A 229 -13.33 23.79 -18.95
CA THR A 229 -14.19 24.39 -20.00
C THR A 229 -13.97 23.77 -21.38
N GLY A 230 -12.80 23.20 -21.62
CA GLY A 230 -12.34 22.71 -22.92
C GLY A 230 -11.74 23.78 -23.83
N ASP A 231 -11.63 25.03 -23.38
CA ASP A 231 -11.06 26.11 -24.19
C ASP A 231 -9.59 25.83 -24.50
N ILE A 232 -9.21 25.92 -25.77
CA ILE A 232 -7.84 25.70 -26.27
C ILE A 232 -7.18 27.07 -26.45
N THR A 233 -5.97 27.25 -25.95
CA THR A 233 -5.24 28.49 -26.18
C THR A 233 -4.84 28.61 -27.66
N ASN A 234 -5.33 29.66 -28.33
CA ASN A 234 -5.11 29.88 -29.77
C ASN A 234 -3.66 30.25 -30.15
N THR A 235 -2.77 30.35 -29.19
CA THR A 235 -1.32 30.51 -29.39
C THR A 235 -0.65 29.25 -28.88
N TRP A 236 0.02 28.52 -29.77
CA TRP A 236 0.83 27.37 -29.35
C TRP A 236 1.82 27.79 -28.28
N THR A 237 1.97 26.94 -27.26
CA THR A 237 2.92 27.16 -26.18
C THR A 237 4.36 26.99 -26.70
N SER A 238 4.56 26.05 -27.61
CA SER A 238 5.82 25.83 -28.30
C SER A 238 5.63 25.13 -29.65
N GLU A 239 6.54 25.36 -30.59
CA GLU A 239 6.61 24.66 -31.87
C GLU A 239 8.05 24.31 -32.22
N TRP A 240 8.29 23.13 -32.80
CA TRP A 240 9.60 22.71 -33.29
C TRP A 240 9.47 21.86 -34.56
N GLU A 241 10.11 22.30 -35.65
CA GLU A 241 10.44 21.46 -36.80
C GLU A 241 11.67 20.62 -36.45
N TYR A 242 11.46 19.37 -36.05
CA TYR A 242 12.52 18.52 -35.50
C TYR A 242 13.29 17.76 -36.58
N ASP A 243 12.70 17.61 -37.77
CA ASP A 243 13.34 17.01 -38.94
C ASP A 243 12.94 17.79 -40.19
N THR A 244 13.87 18.55 -40.77
CA THR A 244 13.63 19.44 -41.92
C THR A 244 13.80 18.71 -43.27
N SER A 245 13.86 17.38 -43.26
CA SER A 245 14.13 16.57 -44.45
C SER A 245 13.03 15.56 -44.73
N ARG A 246 12.69 14.72 -43.73
CA ARG A 246 11.55 13.81 -43.77
C ARG A 246 11.32 13.18 -42.40
N ALA A 247 10.09 13.25 -41.89
CA ALA A 247 9.62 12.46 -40.77
C ALA A 247 8.19 11.95 -41.02
N MET A 248 8.10 10.77 -41.63
CA MET A 248 6.81 10.17 -41.97
C MET A 248 6.26 9.35 -40.80
N TYR A 249 4.94 9.43 -40.63
CA TYR A 249 4.18 8.65 -39.65
C TYR A 249 4.71 8.79 -38.22
N PRO A 250 4.78 10.01 -37.65
CA PRO A 250 5.28 10.18 -36.31
C PRO A 250 4.35 9.55 -35.27
N ASP A 251 4.94 8.86 -34.32
CA ASP A 251 4.28 8.38 -33.10
C ASP A 251 5.07 8.87 -31.89
N ILE A 252 4.41 9.57 -30.98
CA ILE A 252 5.03 10.17 -29.80
C ILE A 252 4.44 9.55 -28.53
N LYS A 253 5.33 9.10 -27.64
CA LYS A 253 4.95 8.49 -26.37
C LYS A 253 5.70 9.13 -25.22
N LYS A 254 4.97 9.36 -24.12
CA LYS A 254 5.59 9.77 -22.85
C LYS A 254 6.37 8.61 -22.26
N VAL A 255 7.61 8.87 -21.84
CA VAL A 255 8.53 7.90 -21.24
C VAL A 255 8.40 8.00 -19.72
N THR A 256 8.93 9.09 -19.14
CA THR A 256 8.82 9.39 -17.72
C THR A 256 9.07 10.86 -17.48
N GLY A 257 8.40 11.45 -16.47
CA GLY A 257 8.53 12.87 -16.15
C GLY A 257 8.34 13.76 -17.38
N ASN A 258 9.42 14.44 -17.78
CA ASN A 258 9.46 15.36 -18.93
C ASN A 258 10.11 14.75 -20.19
N VAL A 259 10.44 13.45 -20.18
CA VAL A 259 11.08 12.75 -21.29
C VAL A 259 10.03 12.08 -22.17
N TYR A 260 10.15 12.28 -23.47
CA TYR A 260 9.29 11.70 -24.49
C TYR A 260 10.14 11.00 -25.54
N CYS A 261 9.55 10.00 -26.19
CA CYS A 261 10.12 9.28 -27.31
C CYS A 261 9.26 9.53 -28.54
N ILE A 262 9.89 9.78 -29.68
CA ILE A 262 9.23 9.88 -30.98
C ILE A 262 9.84 8.85 -31.92
N ALA A 263 8.99 8.11 -32.62
CA ALA A 263 9.36 7.20 -33.68
C ALA A 263 8.82 7.70 -35.02
N TYR A 264 9.63 7.65 -36.07
CA TYR A 264 9.24 8.09 -37.41
C TYR A 264 10.18 7.52 -38.48
N TYR A 265 9.77 7.54 -39.76
CA TYR A 265 10.66 7.17 -40.86
C TYR A 265 11.33 8.39 -41.49
N ASP A 266 12.65 8.32 -41.62
CA ASP A 266 13.47 9.40 -42.18
C ASP A 266 13.60 9.34 -43.71
N THR A 267 14.46 10.20 -44.28
CA THR A 267 14.79 10.26 -45.72
C THR A 267 15.44 9.02 -46.31
N ASN A 268 16.14 8.22 -45.50
CA ASN A 268 16.79 6.98 -45.92
C ASN A 268 15.86 5.78 -45.83
N SER A 269 14.62 6.01 -45.39
CA SER A 269 13.68 4.95 -45.06
C SER A 269 14.10 4.18 -43.81
N ASP A 270 14.91 4.76 -42.93
CA ASP A 270 15.26 4.18 -41.65
C ASP A 270 14.20 4.57 -40.62
N LEU A 271 13.92 3.67 -39.67
CA LEU A 271 13.11 3.99 -38.50
C LEU A 271 14.00 4.70 -37.48
N GLN A 272 13.71 5.98 -37.27
CA GLN A 272 14.33 6.80 -36.24
C GLN A 272 13.54 6.66 -34.96
N ILE A 273 14.23 6.38 -33.86
CA ILE A 273 13.71 6.46 -32.50
C ILE A 273 14.53 7.53 -31.79
N LYS A 274 13.89 8.61 -31.38
CA LYS A 274 14.58 9.76 -30.76
C LYS A 274 13.90 10.17 -29.48
N THR A 275 14.69 10.64 -28.53
CA THR A 275 14.19 11.15 -27.24
C THR A 275 14.36 12.65 -27.13
N LEU A 276 13.42 13.31 -26.45
CA LEU A 276 13.43 14.75 -26.23
C LEU A 276 12.79 15.12 -24.89
N THR A 277 13.01 16.36 -24.47
CA THR A 277 12.41 16.92 -23.25
C THR A 277 11.30 17.89 -23.59
N ILE A 278 10.13 17.69 -22.98
CA ILE A 278 9.02 18.63 -22.98
C ILE A 278 8.70 18.97 -21.51
N ALA A 279 8.84 20.25 -21.16
CA ALA A 279 8.53 20.71 -19.81
C ALA A 279 7.03 20.62 -19.53
N THR A 280 6.66 20.65 -18.24
CA THR A 280 5.24 20.59 -17.82
C THR A 280 4.44 21.76 -18.36
N ASP A 281 5.06 22.93 -18.55
CA ASP A 281 4.43 24.10 -19.18
C ASP A 281 4.33 23.99 -20.72
N GLY A 282 4.58 22.82 -21.30
CA GLY A 282 4.51 22.61 -22.76
C GLY A 282 5.72 23.13 -23.53
N THR A 283 6.75 23.69 -22.89
CA THR A 283 7.96 24.14 -23.59
C THR A 283 8.76 22.96 -24.16
N ILE A 284 8.96 22.93 -25.48
CA ILE A 284 9.77 21.92 -26.17
C ILE A 284 11.25 22.30 -26.10
N THR A 285 12.09 21.41 -25.59
CA THR A 285 13.55 21.55 -25.74
C THR A 285 13.94 21.11 -27.15
N LYS A 286 14.37 22.06 -27.98
CA LYS A 286 14.59 21.88 -29.43
C LYS A 286 15.91 21.17 -29.77
N SER A 287 16.15 20.05 -29.11
CA SER A 287 17.29 19.17 -29.33
C SER A 287 16.92 17.78 -28.86
N PHE A 288 17.31 16.77 -29.62
CA PHE A 288 17.21 15.39 -29.17
C PHE A 288 18.25 15.11 -28.08
N ILE A 289 17.85 14.26 -27.12
CA ILE A 289 18.72 13.73 -26.08
C ILE A 289 19.57 12.62 -26.68
N ASP A 290 18.91 11.67 -27.36
CA ASP A 290 19.56 10.51 -27.97
C ASP A 290 18.80 10.03 -29.22
N THR A 291 19.41 9.11 -29.96
CA THR A 291 18.85 8.52 -31.19
C THR A 291 19.27 7.06 -31.33
N LEU A 292 18.30 6.21 -31.66
CA LEU A 292 18.52 4.88 -32.21
C LEU A 292 18.00 4.83 -33.66
N ASN A 293 18.84 4.33 -34.56
CA ASN A 293 18.52 4.15 -35.97
C ASN A 293 18.31 2.67 -36.27
N ILE A 294 17.19 2.31 -36.88
CA ILE A 294 16.90 0.97 -37.38
C ILE A 294 16.86 1.02 -38.91
N PRO A 295 17.89 0.53 -39.62
CA PRO A 295 18.03 0.77 -41.06
C PRO A 295 17.05 0.01 -41.96
N GLY A 296 16.63 0.65 -43.07
CA GLY A 296 16.08 -0.03 -44.25
C GLY A 296 14.61 -0.46 -44.17
N VAL A 297 13.80 0.20 -43.34
CA VAL A 297 12.48 -0.31 -42.93
C VAL A 297 11.26 0.45 -43.49
N ALA A 298 11.36 1.63 -44.10
CA ALA A 298 10.14 2.39 -44.41
C ALA A 298 9.27 1.74 -45.49
N PRO A 299 7.98 1.47 -45.21
CA PRO A 299 7.11 0.69 -46.08
C PRO A 299 6.76 1.39 -47.39
N THR A 300 6.48 0.60 -48.42
CA THR A 300 5.65 1.04 -49.56
C THR A 300 4.16 0.95 -49.21
N GLY A 301 3.74 1.58 -48.11
CA GLY A 301 2.36 1.36 -47.64
C GLY A 301 1.86 2.04 -46.38
N GLY A 302 2.59 2.92 -45.70
CA GLY A 302 1.99 3.64 -44.56
C GLY A 302 1.67 2.77 -43.34
N LEU A 303 2.57 1.88 -42.93
CA LEU A 303 2.62 1.53 -41.52
C LEU A 303 3.14 2.70 -40.70
N TYR A 304 2.58 2.77 -39.50
CA TYR A 304 2.93 3.74 -38.48
C TYR A 304 3.76 2.97 -37.46
N PRO A 305 4.99 3.42 -37.15
CA PRO A 305 5.66 2.90 -35.99
C PRO A 305 4.74 3.13 -34.79
N THR A 306 4.52 2.11 -33.97
CA THR A 306 3.71 2.26 -32.76
C THR A 306 4.59 1.95 -31.56
N LEU A 307 4.93 2.98 -30.80
CA LEU A 307 5.71 2.87 -29.57
C LEU A 307 4.83 2.30 -28.46
N PHE A 308 5.43 1.40 -27.68
CA PHE A 308 4.80 0.83 -26.51
C PHE A 308 5.80 0.62 -25.38
N THR A 309 5.27 0.54 -24.16
CA THR A 309 6.06 0.31 -22.96
C THR A 309 6.20 -1.20 -22.75
N VAL A 310 7.43 -1.70 -22.63
CA VAL A 310 7.69 -3.12 -22.31
C VAL A 310 7.72 -3.33 -20.81
N ASN A 311 8.38 -2.43 -20.08
CA ASN A 311 8.30 -2.40 -18.62
C ASN A 311 8.29 -0.96 -18.10
N ASN A 312 7.84 -0.78 -16.87
CA ASN A 312 7.78 0.53 -16.21
C ASN A 312 9.17 1.09 -15.81
N LEU A 313 10.27 0.44 -16.22
CA LEU A 313 11.63 0.80 -15.78
C LEU A 313 12.50 1.38 -16.89
N SER A 314 12.80 0.60 -17.93
CA SER A 314 13.83 0.97 -18.90
C SER A 314 13.79 0.24 -20.25
N VAL A 315 12.72 -0.49 -20.56
CA VAL A 315 12.59 -1.21 -21.83
C VAL A 315 11.31 -0.74 -22.52
N TYR A 316 11.48 -0.39 -23.78
CA TYR A 316 10.42 0.06 -24.67
C TYR A 316 10.46 -0.80 -25.92
N GLY A 317 9.38 -0.73 -26.70
CA GLY A 317 9.31 -1.40 -27.97
C GLY A 317 8.60 -0.55 -29.01
N VAL A 318 8.75 -0.98 -30.25
CA VAL A 318 8.09 -0.40 -31.42
C VAL A 318 7.61 -1.53 -32.33
N THR A 319 6.35 -1.49 -32.74
CA THR A 319 5.89 -2.28 -33.88
C THR A 319 6.00 -1.45 -35.15
N TYR A 320 6.43 -2.06 -36.24
CA TYR A 320 6.64 -1.40 -37.54
C TYR A 320 6.64 -2.44 -38.65
N SER A 321 6.79 -1.99 -39.89
CA SER A 321 7.01 -2.88 -41.04
C SER A 321 8.35 -2.59 -41.68
N ALA A 322 8.93 -3.56 -42.38
CA ALA A 322 10.19 -3.36 -43.10
C ALA A 322 10.07 -3.57 -44.61
N TYR A 323 10.53 -2.61 -45.41
CA TYR A 323 10.48 -2.68 -46.88
C TYR A 323 11.42 -3.70 -47.51
N ASN A 324 12.56 -3.96 -46.89
CA ASN A 324 13.57 -4.87 -47.43
C ASN A 324 13.13 -6.35 -47.43
N ASP A 325 12.05 -6.67 -46.73
CA ASP A 325 11.48 -8.00 -46.57
C ASP A 325 9.98 -7.91 -46.91
N ASP A 326 9.64 -7.54 -48.14
CA ASP A 326 8.27 -7.53 -48.70
C ASP A 326 7.16 -6.80 -47.88
N ASN A 327 7.52 -5.85 -46.98
CA ASN A 327 6.64 -5.18 -45.99
C ASN A 327 6.17 -6.11 -44.85
N ASP A 328 7.02 -7.02 -44.39
CA ASP A 328 6.82 -7.87 -43.21
C ASP A 328 6.62 -7.07 -41.92
N GLY A 329 5.95 -7.67 -40.94
CA GLY A 329 5.61 -7.09 -39.64
C GLY A 329 6.65 -7.41 -38.57
N TYR A 330 7.21 -6.37 -37.94
CA TYR A 330 8.23 -6.50 -36.91
C TYR A 330 7.83 -5.85 -35.59
N VAL A 331 8.30 -6.46 -34.50
CA VAL A 331 8.40 -5.82 -33.19
C VAL A 331 9.87 -5.79 -32.77
N SER A 332 10.35 -4.62 -32.37
CA SER A 332 11.70 -4.46 -31.82
C SER A 332 11.63 -3.89 -30.41
N THR A 333 12.55 -4.31 -29.55
CA THR A 333 12.72 -3.78 -28.20
C THR A 333 14.05 -3.05 -28.08
N PHE A 334 14.09 -2.03 -27.22
CA PHE A 334 15.29 -1.24 -26.99
C PHE A 334 15.31 -0.70 -25.55
N ALA A 335 16.52 -0.45 -25.06
CA ALA A 335 16.71 0.14 -23.74
C ALA A 335 16.53 1.65 -23.80
N MET A 336 15.88 2.23 -22.81
CA MET A 336 15.85 3.67 -22.59
C MET A 336 15.81 3.96 -21.10
N ASP A 337 16.70 4.81 -20.61
CA ASP A 337 16.69 5.20 -19.20
C ASP A 337 15.81 6.42 -18.92
N SER A 338 15.62 6.74 -17.64
CA SER A 338 14.79 7.88 -17.20
C SER A 338 15.35 9.25 -17.57
N THR A 339 16.59 9.33 -18.05
CA THR A 339 17.20 10.56 -18.58
C THR A 339 16.94 10.72 -20.08
N GLY A 340 16.39 9.70 -20.73
CA GLY A 340 16.16 9.66 -22.18
C GLY A 340 17.35 9.14 -22.98
N ALA A 341 18.39 8.59 -22.34
CA ALA A 341 19.46 7.92 -23.07
C ALA A 341 18.94 6.58 -23.62
N ILE A 342 19.25 6.28 -24.88
CA ILE A 342 18.81 5.07 -25.58
C ILE A 342 19.99 4.10 -25.68
N GLY A 343 19.71 2.80 -25.60
CA GLY A 343 20.72 1.76 -25.86
C GLY A 343 21.30 1.89 -27.26
N ALA A 344 22.59 1.57 -27.43
CA ALA A 344 23.30 1.73 -28.70
C ALA A 344 22.77 0.84 -29.86
N ALA A 345 21.91 -0.13 -29.56
CA ALA A 345 21.29 -1.03 -30.53
C ALA A 345 19.95 -1.56 -29.97
N GLU A 346 19.17 -2.19 -30.85
CA GLU A 346 18.03 -3.02 -30.44
C GLU A 346 18.48 -4.09 -29.43
N ILE A 347 17.64 -4.35 -28.44
CA ILE A 347 17.81 -5.47 -27.51
C ILE A 347 17.48 -6.76 -28.26
N ASP A 348 16.33 -6.78 -28.93
CA ASP A 348 15.85 -7.91 -29.71
C ASP A 348 14.85 -7.46 -30.78
N ARG A 349 14.64 -8.30 -31.78
CA ARG A 349 13.70 -8.10 -32.88
C ARG A 349 13.02 -9.42 -33.20
N LEU A 350 11.69 -9.40 -33.30
CA LEU A 350 10.88 -10.51 -33.76
C LEU A 350 10.07 -10.08 -34.98
N GLU A 351 10.18 -10.86 -36.04
CA GLU A 351 9.26 -10.87 -37.18
C GLU A 351 7.99 -11.61 -36.76
N PHE A 352 6.88 -10.89 -36.61
CA PHE A 352 5.62 -11.48 -36.17
C PHE A 352 4.72 -11.91 -37.33
N ASP A 353 4.95 -11.35 -38.52
CA ASP A 353 4.33 -11.78 -39.76
C ASP A 353 5.32 -11.61 -40.92
N ALA A 354 5.56 -12.70 -41.64
CA ALA A 354 6.51 -12.83 -42.74
C ALA A 354 5.83 -12.68 -44.12
N ALA A 355 4.68 -12.00 -44.15
CA ALA A 355 3.84 -11.95 -45.33
C ALA A 355 3.58 -10.52 -45.83
N ASP A 356 3.60 -10.39 -47.15
CA ASP A 356 3.66 -9.10 -47.84
C ASP A 356 2.50 -8.15 -47.50
N ASN A 357 2.85 -6.87 -47.36
CA ASN A 357 1.94 -5.74 -47.18
C ASN A 357 1.17 -5.75 -45.85
N ILE A 358 1.89 -5.85 -44.74
CA ILE A 358 1.31 -5.49 -43.46
C ILE A 358 0.86 -4.01 -43.52
N PHE A 359 -0.23 -3.63 -42.82
CA PHE A 359 -0.62 -2.23 -42.57
C PHE A 359 -1.15 -2.06 -41.16
N TRP A 360 -0.74 -0.97 -40.49
CA TRP A 360 -1.08 -0.59 -39.11
C TRP A 360 -1.03 -1.74 -38.09
N ALA A 361 -0.08 -1.70 -37.16
CA ALA A 361 0.07 -2.76 -36.16
C ALA A 361 -0.06 -2.23 -34.72
N PRO A 362 -1.24 -1.70 -34.32
CA PRO A 362 -1.47 -1.32 -32.93
C PRO A 362 -1.24 -2.52 -31.99
N ILE A 363 -0.63 -2.23 -30.86
CA ILE A 363 -0.21 -3.21 -29.87
C ILE A 363 -0.72 -2.80 -28.49
N VAL A 364 -1.24 -3.77 -27.74
CA VAL A 364 -1.77 -3.58 -26.38
C VAL A 364 -1.17 -4.62 -25.44
N TRP A 365 -0.80 -4.20 -24.25
CA TRP A 365 -0.31 -5.09 -23.19
C TRP A 365 -1.42 -6.02 -22.70
N VAL A 366 -1.11 -7.32 -22.62
CA VAL A 366 -2.04 -8.35 -22.14
C VAL A 366 -1.82 -8.57 -20.64
N ASN A 367 -0.68 -9.13 -20.28
CA ASN A 367 -0.23 -9.25 -18.90
C ASN A 367 1.23 -9.71 -18.87
N GLN A 368 1.95 -9.48 -17.77
CA GLN A 368 3.32 -9.97 -17.53
C GLN A 368 4.26 -9.73 -18.73
N SER A 369 4.38 -10.71 -19.62
CA SER A 369 5.23 -10.70 -20.81
C SER A 369 4.46 -10.64 -22.13
N TRP A 370 3.13 -10.77 -22.12
CA TRP A 370 2.31 -10.89 -23.33
C TRP A 370 1.82 -9.55 -23.86
N TYR A 371 1.90 -9.40 -25.18
CA TYR A 371 1.33 -8.29 -25.93
C TYR A 371 0.47 -8.83 -27.07
N TYR A 372 -0.67 -8.19 -27.30
CA TYR A 372 -1.58 -8.49 -28.40
C TYR A 372 -1.39 -7.44 -29.50
N ILE A 373 -1.19 -7.90 -30.73
CA ILE A 373 -1.02 -7.08 -31.92
C ILE A 373 -2.16 -7.42 -32.87
N ALA A 374 -2.88 -6.42 -33.34
CA ALA A 374 -3.83 -6.57 -34.43
C ALA A 374 -3.33 -5.78 -35.62
N TYR A 375 -3.44 -6.33 -36.83
CA TYR A 375 -2.88 -5.73 -38.02
C TYR A 375 -3.64 -6.12 -39.29
N THR A 376 -3.38 -5.38 -40.35
CA THR A 376 -3.80 -5.75 -41.71
C THR A 376 -2.73 -6.64 -42.30
N GLY A 377 -3.05 -7.87 -42.68
CA GLY A 377 -2.08 -8.84 -43.18
C GLY A 377 -2.19 -9.11 -44.68
N THR A 378 -1.68 -10.27 -45.11
CA THR A 378 -1.78 -10.74 -46.50
C THR A 378 -3.20 -10.64 -47.02
N GLY A 379 -3.35 -10.29 -48.30
CA GLY A 379 -4.67 -10.11 -48.90
C GLY A 379 -5.43 -8.89 -48.39
N ARG A 380 -4.80 -8.04 -47.56
CA ARG A 380 -5.46 -6.97 -46.77
C ARG A 380 -6.55 -7.51 -45.86
N ASP A 381 -6.36 -8.72 -45.36
CA ASP A 381 -7.25 -9.34 -44.39
C ASP A 381 -6.93 -8.86 -42.97
N GLY A 382 -7.86 -9.08 -42.05
CA GLY A 382 -7.69 -8.73 -40.65
C GLY A 382 -6.99 -9.86 -39.90
N TRP A 383 -5.81 -9.58 -39.34
CA TRP A 383 -4.99 -10.53 -38.61
C TRP A 383 -4.66 -10.06 -37.20
N SER A 384 -4.33 -10.99 -36.33
CA SER A 384 -3.79 -10.68 -35.01
C SER A 384 -2.86 -11.76 -34.51
N CYS A 385 -1.94 -11.37 -33.63
CA CYS A 385 -1.02 -12.28 -32.97
C CYS A 385 -0.70 -11.86 -31.54
N THR A 386 -0.15 -12.79 -30.76
CA THR A 386 0.43 -12.51 -29.46
C THR A 386 1.92 -12.78 -29.45
N VAL A 387 2.67 -11.86 -28.86
CA VAL A 387 4.11 -11.97 -28.66
C VAL A 387 4.43 -11.95 -27.17
N SER A 388 5.35 -12.81 -26.73
CA SER A 388 5.93 -12.68 -25.39
C SER A 388 7.23 -11.91 -25.50
N ILE A 389 7.35 -10.89 -24.67
CA ILE A 389 8.56 -10.12 -24.46
C ILE A 389 8.98 -10.35 -23.02
N THR A 390 10.20 -10.82 -22.80
CA THR A 390 10.73 -11.06 -21.46
C THR A 390 10.73 -9.75 -20.70
N THR A 391 9.98 -9.69 -19.61
CA THR A 391 9.88 -8.50 -18.75
C THR A 391 10.50 -8.77 -17.39
N ASN A 392 10.65 -7.71 -16.59
CA ASN A 392 11.08 -7.81 -15.20
C ASN A 392 9.90 -7.81 -14.23
N TYR A 393 8.66 -8.01 -14.71
CA TYR A 393 7.46 -8.11 -13.88
C TYR A 393 7.59 -9.32 -12.97
N ALA A 394 8.18 -9.10 -11.80
CA ALA A 394 8.43 -10.10 -10.79
C ALA A 394 7.37 -9.92 -9.71
N SER A 395 6.73 -11.01 -9.31
CA SER A 395 5.70 -10.91 -8.29
C SER A 395 6.25 -10.32 -6.98
N PRO A 396 5.43 -9.61 -6.20
CA PRO A 396 5.85 -9.06 -4.92
C PRO A 396 6.41 -10.15 -4.02
N THR A 397 7.43 -9.80 -3.24
CA THR A 397 8.10 -10.72 -2.34
C THR A 397 7.81 -10.36 -0.89
N PHE A 398 7.62 -11.39 -0.06
CA PHE A 398 7.41 -11.24 1.38
C PHE A 398 8.64 -11.71 2.13
N SER A 399 9.10 -10.93 3.12
CA SER A 399 10.24 -11.32 3.96
C SER A 399 10.11 -10.80 5.39
N ASN A 400 10.88 -11.38 6.29
CA ASN A 400 10.96 -11.00 7.71
C ASN A 400 9.59 -10.91 8.43
N PRO A 401 8.78 -11.99 8.43
CA PRO A 401 7.51 -11.99 9.15
C PRO A 401 7.73 -11.83 10.65
N SER A 402 6.91 -10.99 11.29
CA SER A 402 6.77 -10.88 12.74
C SER A 402 5.31 -11.12 13.13
N PRO A 403 5.00 -11.92 14.16
CA PRO A 403 5.88 -12.92 14.75
C PRO A 403 6.49 -13.85 13.69
N THR A 404 7.71 -14.34 13.96
CA THR A 404 8.38 -15.30 13.07
C THR A 404 7.49 -16.52 12.84
N ASN A 405 7.45 -17.05 11.61
CA ASN A 405 6.61 -18.19 11.30
C ASN A 405 6.89 -19.40 12.22
N ASN A 406 5.83 -20.00 12.77
CA ASN A 406 5.86 -21.06 13.78
C ASN A 406 6.49 -20.65 15.11
N SER A 407 6.55 -19.35 15.42
CA SER A 407 6.95 -18.91 16.76
C SER A 407 5.97 -19.41 17.82
N VAL A 408 6.49 -19.60 19.02
CA VAL A 408 5.72 -19.94 20.22
C VAL A 408 5.87 -18.82 21.23
N ASP A 409 5.11 -18.88 22.32
CA ASP A 409 5.16 -17.93 23.43
C ASP A 409 4.96 -16.46 23.02
N GLN A 410 4.07 -16.22 22.05
CA GLN A 410 3.69 -14.87 21.66
C GLN A 410 2.67 -14.27 22.62
N ALA A 411 2.80 -12.99 22.93
CA ALA A 411 1.79 -12.28 23.70
C ALA A 411 0.40 -12.39 23.04
N LEU A 412 -0.65 -12.30 23.85
CA LEU A 412 -2.00 -12.12 23.32
C LEU A 412 -2.07 -10.85 22.48
N THR A 413 -2.91 -10.88 21.45
CA THR A 413 -3.09 -9.77 20.48
C THR A 413 -1.78 -9.20 19.93
N PRO A 414 -0.89 -10.02 19.33
CA PRO A 414 0.43 -9.55 18.92
C PRO A 414 0.33 -8.61 17.70
N GLN A 415 1.26 -7.66 17.61
CA GLN A 415 1.45 -6.89 16.39
C GLN A 415 2.18 -7.77 15.36
N THR A 416 1.53 -7.98 14.22
CA THR A 416 2.14 -8.63 13.06
C THR A 416 2.84 -7.61 12.17
N ALA A 417 3.89 -8.05 11.48
CA ALA A 417 4.62 -7.25 10.51
C ALA A 417 5.15 -8.12 9.36
N ILE A 418 5.31 -7.52 8.18
CA ILE A 418 5.96 -8.15 7.03
C ILE A 418 6.69 -7.09 6.20
N ILE A 419 7.86 -7.42 5.67
CA ILE A 419 8.53 -6.63 4.64
C ILE A 419 8.01 -7.09 3.29
N ILE A 420 7.54 -6.14 2.49
CA ILE A 420 7.09 -6.39 1.13
C ILE A 420 7.97 -5.59 0.17
N ASN A 421 8.41 -6.27 -0.88
CA ASN A 421 9.25 -5.69 -1.91
C ASN A 421 8.78 -6.13 -3.29
N ASP A 422 8.49 -5.13 -4.12
CA ASP A 422 8.20 -5.22 -5.53
C ASP A 422 9.42 -4.72 -6.33
N LEU A 423 9.96 -5.56 -7.19
CA LEU A 423 11.16 -5.21 -7.98
C LEU A 423 10.85 -4.22 -9.12
N ASN A 424 9.60 -4.08 -9.49
CA ASN A 424 9.11 -3.16 -10.51
C ASN A 424 8.90 -1.76 -9.96
N GLY A 425 8.85 -1.61 -8.64
CA GLY A 425 8.60 -0.33 -7.98
C GLY A 425 7.14 0.12 -8.09
N ASP A 426 6.25 -0.78 -8.51
CA ASP A 426 4.82 -0.55 -8.57
C ASP A 426 4.24 -0.43 -7.15
N ASN A 427 3.16 0.34 -7.02
CA ASN A 427 2.41 0.40 -5.77
C ASN A 427 1.49 -0.83 -5.63
N MET A 428 1.41 -1.39 -4.44
CA MET A 428 0.68 -2.62 -4.13
C MET A 428 -0.53 -2.37 -3.22
N ASN A 429 -1.55 -3.22 -3.33
CA ASN A 429 -2.61 -3.34 -2.33
C ASN A 429 -2.36 -4.59 -1.48
N LEU A 430 -2.33 -4.43 -0.16
CA LEU A 430 -2.07 -5.48 0.82
C LEU A 430 -3.33 -5.83 1.59
N TYR A 431 -3.57 -7.11 1.78
CA TYR A 431 -4.76 -7.63 2.44
C TYR A 431 -4.33 -8.65 3.50
N TRP A 432 -4.77 -8.42 4.73
CA TRP A 432 -4.42 -9.22 5.90
C TRP A 432 -5.61 -10.07 6.31
N TYR A 433 -5.39 -11.38 6.44
CA TYR A 433 -6.42 -12.33 6.81
C TYR A 433 -6.01 -13.18 8.01
N GLU A 434 -7.00 -13.67 8.76
CA GLU A 434 -6.82 -14.61 9.87
C GLU A 434 -7.86 -15.73 9.87
N ASN A 435 -7.60 -16.83 10.60
CA ASN A 435 -8.39 -18.07 10.58
C ASN A 435 -8.87 -18.54 11.97
N SER A 436 -9.17 -17.65 12.90
CA SER A 436 -9.76 -18.00 14.20
C SER A 436 -11.22 -18.48 14.08
N THR A 437 -11.92 -18.12 13.00
CA THR A 437 -13.32 -18.49 12.75
C THR A 437 -13.49 -19.82 11.99
N GLY A 438 -12.39 -20.49 11.62
CA GLY A 438 -12.40 -21.67 10.75
C GLY A 438 -12.44 -21.35 9.25
N SER A 439 -12.44 -20.08 8.87
CA SER A 439 -12.22 -19.59 7.50
C SER A 439 -11.35 -18.33 7.51
N TYR A 440 -10.64 -18.06 6.41
CA TYR A 440 -9.83 -16.85 6.30
C TYR A 440 -10.70 -15.60 6.11
N VAL A 441 -10.71 -14.72 7.11
CA VAL A 441 -11.46 -13.46 7.10
C VAL A 441 -10.49 -12.29 6.92
N CYS A 442 -10.78 -11.37 5.99
CA CYS A 442 -9.98 -10.17 5.77
C CYS A 442 -10.21 -9.17 6.91
N ARG A 443 -9.15 -8.69 7.55
CA ARG A 443 -9.19 -7.78 8.71
C ARG A 443 -8.64 -6.39 8.42
N GLN A 444 -7.65 -6.28 7.54
CA GLN A 444 -7.05 -5.00 7.17
C GLN A 444 -6.71 -4.95 5.68
N VAL A 445 -6.85 -3.77 5.07
CA VAL A 445 -6.39 -3.46 3.71
C VAL A 445 -5.49 -2.24 3.77
N ASN A 446 -4.29 -2.32 3.17
CA ASN A 446 -3.43 -1.18 2.93
C ASN A 446 -3.36 -0.94 1.42
N SER A 447 -3.78 0.24 0.96
CA SER A 447 -3.81 0.57 -0.47
C SER A 447 -2.61 1.42 -0.89
N SER A 448 -2.21 1.31 -2.16
CA SER A 448 -1.12 2.11 -2.76
C SER A 448 0.20 2.07 -1.96
N CYS A 449 0.59 0.87 -1.54
CA CYS A 449 1.77 0.58 -0.74
C CYS A 449 3.03 0.49 -1.61
N ALA A 450 4.05 1.29 -1.32
CA ALA A 450 5.39 1.10 -1.89
C ALA A 450 6.14 -0.03 -1.17
N ASN A 451 7.38 -0.28 -1.57
CA ASN A 451 8.27 -1.22 -0.87
C ASN A 451 8.52 -0.76 0.56
N GLY A 452 8.34 -1.66 1.53
CA GLY A 452 8.48 -1.32 2.94
C GLY A 452 7.98 -2.37 3.91
N THR A 453 7.98 -2.01 5.19
CA THR A 453 7.45 -2.85 6.28
C THR A 453 6.04 -2.39 6.63
N TYR A 454 5.10 -3.34 6.61
CA TYR A 454 3.70 -3.09 6.95
C TYR A 454 3.30 -3.88 8.19
N TYR A 455 2.35 -3.33 8.94
CA TYR A 455 1.95 -3.84 10.25
C TYR A 455 0.43 -4.04 10.32
N TRP A 456 0.00 -5.03 11.10
CA TRP A 456 -1.39 -5.26 11.46
C TRP A 456 -1.47 -5.86 12.87
N THR A 457 -2.39 -5.37 13.71
CA THR A 457 -2.62 -5.96 15.05
C THR A 457 -3.58 -7.14 14.94
N PHE A 458 -3.15 -8.33 15.41
CA PHE A 458 -3.98 -9.53 15.38
C PHE A 458 -4.89 -9.59 16.62
N ASP A 459 -6.00 -8.85 16.59
CA ASP A 459 -6.91 -8.68 17.74
C ASP A 459 -7.62 -9.98 18.18
N GLU A 460 -7.76 -10.96 17.29
CA GLU A 460 -8.46 -12.23 17.59
C GLU A 460 -7.63 -13.21 18.44
N ALA A 461 -6.32 -12.95 18.61
CA ALA A 461 -5.41 -13.82 19.36
C ALA A 461 -5.52 -13.64 20.89
N THR A 462 -6.70 -13.95 21.44
CA THR A 462 -7.07 -13.68 22.84
C THR A 462 -6.99 -14.90 23.77
N SER A 463 -6.76 -16.10 23.24
CA SER A 463 -6.67 -17.33 24.03
C SER A 463 -5.22 -17.77 24.22
N TYR A 464 -4.86 -18.17 25.44
CA TYR A 464 -3.53 -18.72 25.76
C TYR A 464 -3.32 -20.10 25.16
N SER A 465 -2.05 -20.44 24.89
CA SER A 465 -1.61 -21.75 24.38
C SER A 465 -2.31 -22.21 23.09
N LEU A 466 -2.82 -21.27 22.30
CA LEU A 466 -3.56 -21.56 21.07
C LEU A 466 -2.73 -21.12 19.86
N LYS A 467 -2.77 -21.95 18.82
CA LYS A 467 -2.11 -21.67 17.55
C LYS A 467 -3.02 -20.86 16.64
N TYR A 468 -2.55 -19.71 16.19
CA TYR A 468 -3.24 -18.81 15.28
C TYR A 468 -2.53 -18.76 13.92
N TYR A 469 -3.31 -18.52 12.87
CA TYR A 469 -2.82 -18.44 11.49
C TYR A 469 -3.22 -17.11 10.87
N TRP A 470 -2.29 -16.48 10.17
CA TRP A 470 -2.53 -15.29 9.36
C TRP A 470 -2.01 -15.47 7.95
N LYS A 471 -2.58 -14.71 7.01
CA LYS A 471 -2.19 -14.67 5.61
C LYS A 471 -2.04 -13.22 5.20
N VAL A 472 -0.96 -12.90 4.47
CA VAL A 472 -0.84 -11.64 3.74
C VAL A 472 -0.98 -11.95 2.27
N PHE A 473 -1.76 -11.12 1.59
CA PHE A 473 -1.94 -11.14 0.16
C PHE A 473 -1.54 -9.77 -0.40
N ALA A 474 -0.74 -9.73 -1.45
CA ALA A 474 -0.32 -8.52 -2.14
C ALA A 474 -0.75 -8.59 -3.61
N ASN A 475 -1.27 -7.48 -4.11
CA ASN A 475 -1.67 -7.26 -5.49
C ASN A 475 -0.99 -6.00 -6.01
N ASP A 476 -0.10 -6.13 -6.99
CA ASP A 476 0.63 -5.02 -7.63
C ASP A 476 -0.04 -4.52 -8.93
N THR A 477 -1.32 -4.86 -9.13
CA THR A 477 -2.12 -4.76 -10.37
C THR A 477 -1.83 -5.80 -11.46
N THR A 478 -0.67 -6.44 -11.42
CA THR A 478 -0.19 -7.40 -12.43
C THR A 478 -0.08 -8.84 -11.90
N HIS A 479 0.20 -9.00 -10.62
CA HIS A 479 0.38 -10.24 -9.87
C HIS A 479 -0.45 -10.23 -8.60
N ASN A 480 -0.85 -11.43 -8.21
CA ASN A 480 -1.49 -11.70 -6.93
C ASN A 480 -0.67 -12.77 -6.23
N VAL A 481 -0.07 -12.41 -5.10
CA VAL A 481 0.74 -13.35 -4.30
C VAL A 481 0.25 -13.37 -2.87
N SER A 482 0.31 -14.54 -2.25
CA SER A 482 0.02 -14.67 -0.83
C SER A 482 0.94 -15.65 -0.15
N THR A 483 1.13 -15.42 1.14
CA THR A 483 1.91 -16.27 2.02
C THR A 483 1.18 -16.45 3.34
N TRP A 484 1.45 -17.56 4.01
CA TRP A 484 0.80 -17.96 5.26
C TRP A 484 1.83 -18.08 6.38
N TYR A 485 1.43 -17.61 7.54
CA TYR A 485 2.23 -17.65 8.75
C TYR A 485 1.38 -18.10 9.92
N CYS A 486 2.03 -18.56 10.98
CA CYS A 486 1.36 -18.93 12.21
C CYS A 486 2.25 -18.65 13.42
N PHE A 487 1.61 -18.52 14.58
CA PHE A 487 2.27 -18.43 15.87
C PHE A 487 1.41 -19.11 16.94
N THR A 488 2.00 -19.42 18.08
CA THR A 488 1.30 -19.92 19.26
C THR A 488 1.42 -18.91 20.39
N THR A 489 0.29 -18.56 20.99
CA THR A 489 0.24 -17.65 22.13
C THR A 489 0.87 -18.28 23.38
N GLU A 490 1.35 -17.42 24.27
CA GLU A 490 1.97 -17.80 25.54
C GLU A 490 1.07 -18.71 26.39
N ALA A 491 1.71 -19.47 27.28
CA ALA A 491 0.99 -20.24 28.28
C ALA A 491 0.25 -19.31 29.25
N PRO A 492 -0.93 -19.71 29.77
CA PRO A 492 -1.55 -18.95 30.83
C PRO A 492 -0.57 -18.86 32.01
N PRO A 493 -0.50 -17.71 32.71
CA PRO A 493 0.41 -17.54 33.83
C PRO A 493 0.20 -18.66 34.86
N ALA A 494 1.30 -19.24 35.35
CA ALA A 494 1.26 -20.38 36.25
C ALA A 494 0.37 -20.09 37.46
N GLN A 495 -0.72 -20.85 37.60
CA GLN A 495 -1.61 -20.75 38.74
C GLN A 495 -0.88 -21.31 39.97
N LYS A 496 -0.44 -20.44 40.90
CA LYS A 496 0.09 -20.88 42.19
C LYS A 496 -1.06 -21.41 43.04
N ASN A 497 -1.20 -22.73 43.08
CA ASN A 497 -2.11 -23.41 44.02
C ASN A 497 -1.45 -23.42 45.41
N TRP A 498 -2.09 -22.83 46.41
CA TRP A 498 -1.66 -22.89 47.81
C TRP A 498 -2.40 -23.99 48.56
N TYR A 499 -1.67 -24.85 49.26
CA TYR A 499 -2.23 -25.92 50.11
C TYR A 499 -2.61 -25.36 51.49
N THR A 500 -3.81 -25.68 51.98
CA THR A 500 -4.18 -25.51 53.39
C THR A 500 -3.55 -26.63 54.22
N THR A 501 -2.84 -26.30 55.30
CA THR A 501 -2.35 -27.28 56.28
C THR A 501 -2.68 -26.82 57.69
N ASN A 502 -3.23 -27.72 58.51
CA ASN A 502 -3.81 -27.37 59.82
C ASN A 502 -2.79 -27.17 60.96
N GLU A 503 -1.51 -27.54 60.77
CA GLU A 503 -0.47 -27.38 61.79
C GLU A 503 0.86 -27.04 61.11
N TYR A 504 1.55 -25.98 61.56
CA TYR A 504 2.86 -25.59 61.04
C TYR A 504 3.85 -25.32 62.19
N ASN A 505 5.08 -25.83 62.05
CA ASN A 505 6.14 -25.72 63.03
C ASN A 505 7.43 -25.27 62.31
N GLY A 506 7.80 -23.99 62.38
CA GLY A 506 8.95 -23.42 61.66
C GLY A 506 8.82 -21.93 61.32
N SER A 507 9.82 -21.34 60.65
CA SER A 507 9.82 -19.92 60.25
C SER A 507 9.39 -19.72 58.79
N LEU A 508 8.52 -18.74 58.51
CA LEU A 508 7.93 -18.50 57.19
C LEU A 508 7.99 -17.02 56.79
N TYR A 509 8.38 -16.74 55.54
CA TYR A 509 8.35 -15.40 54.92
C TYR A 509 7.30 -15.39 53.79
N VAL A 510 6.35 -14.46 53.83
CA VAL A 510 5.26 -14.41 52.83
C VAL A 510 5.08 -13.01 52.23
N SER A 511 5.04 -12.96 50.88
CA SER A 511 4.76 -11.77 50.07
C SER A 511 4.12 -12.22 48.73
N PRO A 512 3.14 -11.50 48.15
CA PRO A 512 2.58 -10.21 48.58
C PRO A 512 1.28 -10.31 49.40
N SER A 513 0.73 -11.49 49.67
CA SER A 513 -0.42 -11.66 50.58
C SER A 513 -0.59 -13.11 51.06
N PHE A 514 -1.24 -13.27 52.22
CA PHE A 514 -1.61 -14.56 52.82
C PHE A 514 -2.96 -14.43 53.55
N ASN A 515 -3.86 -15.41 53.40
CA ASN A 515 -5.25 -15.24 53.86
C ASN A 515 -5.54 -15.82 55.26
N SER A 516 -5.06 -17.01 55.63
CA SER A 516 -5.30 -17.56 56.98
C SER A 516 -4.35 -18.69 57.37
N ILE A 517 -4.04 -18.76 58.66
CA ILE A 517 -3.44 -19.94 59.32
C ILE A 517 -4.53 -20.57 60.19
N GLY A 518 -4.55 -21.91 60.30
CA GLY A 518 -5.43 -22.67 61.19
C GLY A 518 -5.18 -22.43 62.69
N SER A 519 -5.67 -23.34 63.54
CA SER A 519 -5.89 -23.12 64.98
C SER A 519 -4.66 -22.87 65.86
N GLU A 520 -3.46 -23.31 65.46
CA GLU A 520 -2.23 -23.15 66.26
C GLU A 520 -0.99 -22.92 65.35
N TYR A 521 -0.18 -21.91 65.67
CA TYR A 521 1.11 -21.64 65.00
C TYR A 521 2.27 -21.60 66.00
N ASN A 522 3.36 -22.30 65.69
CA ASN A 522 4.57 -22.37 66.53
C ASN A 522 5.81 -22.02 65.67
N GLY A 523 6.32 -20.78 65.77
CA GLY A 523 7.45 -20.32 64.94
C GLY A 523 7.56 -18.80 64.72
N SER A 524 8.43 -18.35 63.81
CA SER A 524 8.56 -16.92 63.45
C SER A 524 7.88 -16.61 62.11
N LEU A 525 7.07 -15.55 62.03
CA LEU A 525 6.32 -15.18 60.83
C LEU A 525 6.64 -13.74 60.41
N TYR A 526 6.98 -13.55 59.13
CA TYR A 526 7.18 -12.25 58.50
C TYR A 526 6.20 -12.05 57.34
N VAL A 527 5.39 -10.98 57.39
CA VAL A 527 4.34 -10.71 56.39
C VAL A 527 4.45 -9.29 55.83
N SER A 528 4.41 -9.16 54.50
CA SER A 528 4.33 -7.87 53.80
C SER A 528 3.30 -7.93 52.65
N PRO A 529 2.38 -6.94 52.51
CA PRO A 529 2.21 -5.75 53.34
C PRO A 529 1.24 -5.93 54.53
N SER A 530 0.30 -6.88 54.49
CA SER A 530 -0.74 -7.08 55.53
C SER A 530 -1.25 -8.54 55.63
N PHE A 531 -1.98 -8.85 56.71
CA PHE A 531 -2.71 -10.12 56.88
C PHE A 531 -4.12 -9.87 57.47
N GLU A 532 -5.08 -10.78 57.23
CA GLU A 532 -6.46 -10.66 57.71
C GLU A 532 -6.70 -11.25 59.12
N GLN A 533 -6.32 -12.51 59.37
CA GLN A 533 -6.55 -13.17 60.66
C GLN A 533 -5.50 -14.25 60.99
N ILE A 534 -5.08 -14.33 62.25
CA ILE A 534 -4.38 -15.49 62.84
C ILE A 534 -5.36 -16.21 63.77
N GLY A 535 -5.32 -17.55 63.82
CA GLY A 535 -6.16 -18.39 64.67
C GLY A 535 -6.00 -18.14 66.18
N SER A 536 -6.62 -19.02 66.99
CA SER A 536 -6.87 -18.82 68.43
C SER A 536 -5.61 -18.61 69.29
N GLU A 537 -4.47 -19.20 68.95
CA GLU A 537 -3.22 -19.10 69.73
C GLU A 537 -1.97 -18.99 68.82
N TYR A 538 -1.10 -18.01 69.10
CA TYR A 538 0.19 -17.82 68.40
C TYR A 538 1.37 -17.94 69.37
N ASN A 539 2.27 -18.90 69.13
CA ASN A 539 3.49 -19.10 69.92
C ASN A 539 4.74 -18.76 69.07
N GLY A 540 5.34 -17.57 69.26
CA GLY A 540 6.57 -17.16 68.56
C GLY A 540 6.73 -15.67 68.25
N SER A 541 7.58 -15.31 67.28
CA SER A 541 7.86 -13.89 66.93
C SER A 541 7.12 -13.47 65.66
N LEU A 542 6.38 -12.37 65.69
CA LEU A 542 5.58 -11.84 64.57
C LEU A 542 6.07 -10.45 64.15
N TYR A 543 6.32 -10.26 62.85
CA TYR A 543 6.69 -8.97 62.26
C TYR A 543 5.69 -8.57 61.17
N VAL A 544 5.10 -7.38 61.27
CA VAL A 544 4.06 -6.89 60.35
C VAL A 544 4.33 -5.45 59.94
N GLU A 545 4.34 -5.19 58.63
CA GLU A 545 4.81 -3.92 58.09
C GLU A 545 3.73 -2.81 58.03
N SER A 546 2.43 -3.11 57.86
CA SER A 546 1.44 -2.03 57.63
C SER A 546 0.00 -2.13 58.17
N SER A 547 -0.60 -3.29 58.48
CA SER A 547 -1.86 -3.39 59.29
C SER A 547 -2.28 -4.83 59.65
N TYR A 548 -3.10 -5.00 60.70
CA TYR A 548 -3.82 -6.23 61.06
C TYR A 548 -5.16 -5.91 61.77
N ASN A 549 -6.11 -6.85 61.85
CA ASN A 549 -7.45 -6.58 62.41
C ASN A 549 -7.84 -7.39 63.66
N LEU A 550 -7.22 -8.54 63.95
CA LEU A 550 -7.53 -9.28 65.19
C LEU A 550 -6.46 -10.33 65.52
N ILE A 551 -6.00 -10.36 66.78
CA ILE A 551 -5.25 -11.48 67.36
C ILE A 551 -5.84 -11.73 68.74
N SER A 552 -6.28 -12.95 69.03
CA SER A 552 -6.91 -13.31 70.31
C SER A 552 -5.88 -13.53 71.41
N GLU A 553 -4.79 -14.26 71.15
CA GLU A 553 -3.74 -14.54 72.13
C GLU A 553 -2.35 -14.67 71.45
N ILE A 554 -1.32 -14.00 72.00
CA ILE A 554 0.08 -14.14 71.59
C ILE A 554 0.92 -14.55 72.81
N ASN A 555 1.81 -15.51 72.60
CA ASN A 555 2.85 -15.92 73.54
C ASN A 555 4.22 -15.86 72.82
N GLY A 556 4.86 -14.68 72.83
CA GLY A 556 6.12 -14.43 72.12
C GLY A 556 6.50 -12.95 71.95
N SER A 557 6.96 -12.54 70.75
CA SER A 557 7.43 -11.16 70.50
C SER A 557 6.72 -10.54 69.30
N LEU A 558 6.25 -9.29 69.41
CA LEU A 558 5.58 -8.57 68.34
C LEU A 558 6.33 -7.26 68.05
N ASP A 559 6.67 -7.03 66.79
CA ASP A 559 7.27 -5.77 66.31
C ASP A 559 6.37 -5.18 65.21
N THR A 560 5.90 -3.95 65.41
CA THR A 560 4.85 -3.32 64.60
C THR A 560 5.00 -1.78 64.59
N SER A 561 4.65 -1.15 63.46
CA SER A 561 4.85 0.29 63.22
C SER A 561 3.56 1.14 63.15
N LEU A 562 2.52 0.87 63.96
CA LEU A 562 1.17 1.49 63.77
C LEU A 562 0.44 2.01 65.02
N THR A 563 -0.54 2.91 64.81
CA THR A 563 -1.46 3.49 65.80
C THR A 563 -2.70 2.61 65.98
N TRP A 564 -3.08 2.25 67.22
CA TRP A 564 -4.07 1.17 67.49
C TRP A 564 -5.21 1.52 68.46
N ASN A 565 -6.34 0.80 68.35
CA ASN A 565 -7.54 0.83 69.21
C ASN A 565 -7.77 -0.54 69.90
N LEU A 566 -7.87 -0.56 71.24
CA LEU A 566 -8.35 -1.57 72.21
C LEU A 566 -7.90 -3.06 72.09
N LEU A 567 -7.26 -3.60 73.15
CA LEU A 567 -6.85 -5.01 73.34
C LEU A 567 -7.32 -5.53 74.71
N THR A 568 -7.70 -6.81 74.83
CA THR A 568 -8.39 -7.32 76.04
C THR A 568 -7.54 -8.14 77.02
N GLU A 569 -6.62 -9.06 76.64
CA GLU A 569 -5.78 -9.81 77.62
C GLU A 569 -4.43 -10.27 77.02
N TRP A 570 -3.32 -10.29 77.79
CA TRP A 570 -1.96 -10.72 77.35
C TRP A 570 -1.14 -11.42 78.45
N GLN A 571 -0.34 -12.45 78.09
CA GLN A 571 0.64 -13.09 79.00
C GLN A 571 2.03 -13.30 78.34
N LYS A 572 3.09 -12.79 79.01
CA LYS A 572 4.55 -13.01 78.80
C LYS A 572 5.13 -12.66 77.42
N CYS A 573 5.08 -11.38 77.03
CA CYS A 573 5.59 -10.93 75.71
C CYS A 573 6.54 -9.71 75.75
N TYR A 574 7.27 -9.50 74.65
CA TYR A 574 8.02 -8.26 74.31
C TYR A 574 7.32 -7.52 73.15
N LEU A 575 6.94 -6.25 73.34
CA LEU A 575 6.24 -5.43 72.34
C LEU A 575 6.99 -4.12 72.04
N TYR A 576 7.19 -3.80 70.77
CA TYR A 576 7.73 -2.53 70.28
C TYR A 576 6.68 -1.80 69.42
N VAL A 577 6.37 -0.54 69.75
CA VAL A 577 5.36 0.27 69.04
C VAL A 577 5.90 1.68 68.74
N ASP A 578 5.93 2.05 67.46
CA ASP A 578 6.49 3.33 66.97
C ASP A 578 5.44 4.47 66.82
N SER A 579 4.20 4.29 67.30
CA SER A 579 3.22 5.38 67.35
C SER A 579 2.21 5.27 68.50
N SER A 580 1.49 6.37 68.77
CA SER A 580 0.76 6.61 70.03
C SER A 580 -0.25 5.53 70.42
N TRP A 581 -0.30 5.21 71.72
CA TRP A 581 -1.00 4.05 72.30
C TRP A 581 -2.16 4.50 73.23
N LYS A 582 -3.32 3.83 73.22
CA LYS A 582 -4.57 4.40 73.80
C LYS A 582 -5.14 3.75 75.08
N SER A 583 -5.05 2.45 75.36
CA SER A 583 -5.46 1.82 76.65
C SER A 583 -5.22 0.30 76.71
N VAL A 584 -4.98 -0.27 77.91
CA VAL A 584 -4.98 -1.73 78.20
C VAL A 584 -5.62 -2.01 79.57
N ASN A 585 -6.33 -3.13 79.69
CA ASN A 585 -6.95 -3.59 80.95
C ASN A 585 -5.92 -4.34 81.83
N ASP A 586 -5.32 -5.44 81.35
CA ASP A 586 -4.34 -6.26 82.09
C ASP A 586 -3.08 -6.60 81.27
N TRP A 587 -1.88 -6.51 81.86
CA TRP A 587 -0.61 -6.82 81.17
C TRP A 587 0.47 -7.50 82.04
N ASN A 588 1.17 -8.48 81.45
CA ASN A 588 2.34 -9.16 82.04
C ASN A 588 3.45 -9.37 80.97
N GLY A 589 4.46 -8.48 80.91
CA GLY A 589 5.51 -8.48 79.87
C GLY A 589 6.34 -7.20 79.79
N SER A 590 7.28 -7.09 78.84
CA SER A 590 8.08 -5.87 78.61
C SER A 590 7.59 -5.07 77.39
N LEU A 591 7.45 -3.75 77.53
CA LEU A 591 6.86 -2.88 76.51
C LEU A 591 7.69 -1.61 76.27
N TYR A 592 7.90 -1.24 75.00
CA TYR A 592 8.51 0.02 74.56
C TYR A 592 7.56 0.81 73.65
N VAL A 593 7.26 2.06 73.99
CA VAL A 593 6.30 2.91 73.22
C VAL A 593 6.85 4.32 73.00
N SER A 594 6.70 4.86 71.79
CA SER A 594 6.88 6.28 71.43
C SER A 594 5.80 6.73 70.44
N PRO A 595 5.26 7.97 70.46
CA PRO A 595 5.59 9.09 71.33
C PRO A 595 4.54 9.43 72.42
N SER A 596 3.44 8.68 72.63
CA SER A 596 2.49 8.96 73.74
C SER A 596 1.58 7.80 74.19
N PHE A 597 1.06 7.87 75.45
CA PHE A 597 0.16 6.88 76.06
C PHE A 597 -0.90 7.48 77.03
N ASN A 598 -2.07 6.84 77.21
CA ASN A 598 -3.23 7.39 77.95
C ASN A 598 -3.54 6.77 79.35
N SER A 599 -3.90 5.48 79.53
CA SER A 599 -4.28 4.89 80.85
C SER A 599 -4.18 3.35 80.94
N ILE A 600 -3.90 2.79 82.14
CA ILE A 600 -3.86 1.32 82.48
C ILE A 600 -4.52 1.06 83.85
N GLU A 601 -5.18 -0.10 83.99
CA GLU A 601 -5.78 -0.57 85.26
C GLU A 601 -4.81 -1.41 86.12
N GLU A 602 -4.25 -2.53 85.62
CA GLU A 602 -3.25 -3.36 86.34
C GLU A 602 -2.03 -3.78 85.49
N TRP A 603 -0.83 -3.84 86.09
CA TRP A 603 0.42 -4.17 85.38
C TRP A 603 1.42 -5.01 86.19
N ASN A 604 2.04 -6.02 85.55
CA ASN A 604 3.04 -6.91 86.16
C ASN A 604 4.25 -7.19 85.21
N GLY A 605 5.02 -6.16 84.84
CA GLY A 605 6.13 -6.26 83.86
C GLY A 605 7.03 -5.01 83.75
N SER A 606 7.77 -4.82 82.65
CA SER A 606 8.66 -3.65 82.46
C SER A 606 8.18 -2.69 81.36
N LEU A 607 8.13 -1.37 81.60
CA LEU A 607 7.65 -0.38 80.61
C LEU A 607 8.67 0.75 80.39
N TYR A 608 8.89 1.13 79.13
CA TYR A 608 9.68 2.30 78.71
C TYR A 608 8.84 3.23 77.82
N THR A 609 8.72 4.51 78.18
CA THR A 609 7.95 5.51 77.42
C THR A 609 8.59 6.90 77.42
N SER A 610 8.39 7.67 76.34
CA SER A 610 9.06 8.95 76.07
C SER A 610 8.15 10.21 76.07
N SER A 611 6.98 10.22 76.73
CA SER A 611 6.21 11.46 76.94
C SER A 611 5.32 11.50 78.21
N THR A 612 4.72 12.66 78.49
CA THR A 612 3.82 12.96 79.64
C THR A 612 2.61 12.03 79.78
N TRP A 613 2.33 11.54 80.99
CA TRP A 613 1.38 10.44 81.25
C TRP A 613 0.46 10.70 82.49
N ASN A 614 -0.80 10.21 82.47
CA ASN A 614 -1.90 10.80 83.28
C ASN A 614 -2.51 9.97 84.45
N ALA A 615 -2.52 8.63 84.54
CA ALA A 615 -2.92 7.88 85.77
C ALA A 615 -2.68 6.34 85.71
N ILE A 616 -2.36 5.70 86.85
CA ILE A 616 -2.47 4.23 87.10
C ILE A 616 -3.10 3.92 88.47
N ASN A 617 -3.86 2.82 88.52
CA ASN A 617 -4.43 2.29 89.76
C ASN A 617 -3.47 1.33 90.51
N THR A 618 -2.89 0.29 89.88
CA THR A 618 -2.03 -0.70 90.59
C THR A 618 -0.84 -1.18 89.73
N TRP A 619 0.37 -1.29 90.32
CA TRP A 619 1.60 -1.68 89.59
C TRP A 619 2.54 -2.62 90.35
N ASN A 620 2.99 -3.70 89.68
CA ASN A 620 3.90 -4.74 90.21
C ASN A 620 5.12 -5.03 89.28
N GLY A 621 5.89 -4.01 88.85
CA GLY A 621 7.00 -4.20 87.90
C GLY A 621 8.02 -3.04 87.79
N SER A 622 8.76 -2.92 86.68
CA SER A 622 9.77 -1.84 86.49
C SER A 622 9.34 -0.77 85.47
N LEU A 623 9.41 0.52 85.79
CA LEU A 623 8.95 1.61 84.91
C LEU A 623 10.04 2.66 84.65
N TYR A 624 10.22 3.06 83.39
CA TYR A 624 11.08 4.17 82.96
C TYR A 624 10.29 5.21 82.14
N VAL A 625 10.28 6.49 82.56
CA VAL A 625 9.51 7.57 81.91
C VAL A 625 10.33 8.86 81.76
N SER A 626 10.19 9.55 80.62
CA SER A 626 10.66 10.93 80.39
C SER A 626 9.70 11.69 79.44
N PRO A 627 9.34 12.97 79.65
CA PRO A 627 9.87 13.89 80.65
C PRO A 627 9.10 13.94 81.99
N SER A 628 7.87 13.42 82.15
CA SER A 628 7.20 13.44 83.47
C SER A 628 5.98 12.51 83.59
N PHE A 629 5.52 12.27 84.83
CA PHE A 629 4.33 11.49 85.19
C PHE A 629 3.50 12.16 86.31
N ASN A 630 2.17 11.93 86.34
CA ASN A 630 1.23 12.62 87.22
C ASN A 630 0.81 11.88 88.53
N THR A 631 0.25 10.66 88.54
CA THR A 631 -0.26 10.03 89.81
C THR A 631 -0.41 8.49 89.77
N VAL A 632 0.15 7.75 90.76
CA VAL A 632 -0.09 6.29 91.01
C VAL A 632 -0.72 6.10 92.40
N ASN A 633 -1.72 5.22 92.50
CA ASN A 633 -2.37 4.87 93.76
C ASN A 633 -1.57 3.81 94.56
N ASP A 634 -1.33 2.61 94.02
CA ASP A 634 -0.60 1.52 94.72
C ASP A 634 0.61 0.97 93.91
N TRP A 635 1.80 0.90 94.54
CA TRP A 635 3.06 0.49 93.88
C TRP A 635 3.88 -0.55 94.65
N ASN A 636 4.34 -1.61 93.96
CA ASN A 636 5.30 -2.60 94.46
C ASN A 636 6.28 -3.03 93.32
N GLY A 637 7.30 -2.21 93.07
CA GLY A 637 8.22 -2.36 91.93
C GLY A 637 9.38 -1.35 91.90
N SER A 638 10.09 -1.24 90.77
CA SER A 638 11.24 -0.32 90.58
C SER A 638 10.92 0.84 89.62
N LEU A 639 11.18 2.10 90.00
CA LEU A 639 10.78 3.29 89.22
C LEU A 639 11.97 4.20 88.88
N TYR A 640 12.06 4.67 87.63
CA TYR A 640 13.02 5.69 87.19
C TYR A 640 12.32 6.79 86.36
N VAL A 641 12.41 8.06 86.78
CA VAL A 641 11.74 9.22 86.14
C VAL A 641 12.72 10.39 85.97
N SER A 642 12.66 11.10 84.84
CA SER A 642 13.48 12.29 84.57
C SER A 642 12.72 13.38 83.78
N PRO A 643 12.68 14.67 84.23
CA PRO A 643 13.47 15.24 85.32
C PRO A 643 12.75 15.30 86.70
N SER A 644 11.44 15.06 86.82
CA SER A 644 10.73 15.14 88.12
C SER A 644 9.43 14.32 88.19
N PHE A 645 8.92 14.06 89.41
CA PHE A 645 7.60 13.47 89.70
C PHE A 645 6.84 14.30 90.76
N ASN A 646 5.50 14.14 90.84
CA ASN A 646 4.63 14.93 91.73
C ASN A 646 4.15 14.19 93.00
N THR A 647 3.54 13.00 92.92
CA THR A 647 2.95 12.32 94.11
C THR A 647 2.84 10.79 93.94
N ILE A 648 3.15 10.02 94.99
CA ILE A 648 2.89 8.56 95.13
C ILE A 648 2.11 8.38 96.44
N ASN A 649 0.96 7.70 96.40
CA ASN A 649 0.07 7.58 97.56
C ASN A 649 0.53 6.49 98.55
N GLU A 650 0.88 5.28 98.07
CA GLU A 650 1.46 4.19 98.89
C GLU A 650 2.60 3.45 98.13
N TRP A 651 3.71 3.15 98.81
CA TRP A 651 4.85 2.38 98.26
C TRP A 651 5.22 1.27 99.24
N ASN A 652 5.15 0.01 98.79
CA ASN A 652 5.62 -1.18 99.52
C ASN A 652 6.90 -1.78 98.94
#